data_AF-A0A848GTR2-F1
#
_entry.id   AF-A0A848GTR2-F1
#
_cell.length_a   1.000
_cell.length_b   1.000
_cell.length_c   1.000
_cell.angle_alpha   90.00
_cell.angle_beta   90.00
_cell.angle_gamma   90.00
#
_symmetry.space_group_name_H-M   'P 1'
#
loop_
_entity.id
_entity.type
_entity.pdbx_description
1 polymer ?
#
loop_
_entity_poly.entity_id
_entity_poly.type
_entity_poly.pdbx_seq_one_letter_code
_entity_poly.pdbx_strand_id
1 'polypeptide(L)'
;MKNTFIFLISILTATASIAAAASDPARHNANRTAIPLPLPRAEAKPVSPHIAAISADTIKLVTGSTYAYTVDTKENEGLISTATTVAHLLAELQTNVAIFRRQITSADGKPKDSGLIAAGDRLTLTNARGSTTYYLLPQQRALTGQLELQKPTITAQIKNTLTLHYTAGQRSPDAMVSIRFPAGINITEENTTVNVIGRGTVLLKDLPSQSIGRTGTRYSYTRVGEAVISKEPDGGTTLTLRHLDLRPANGPDIVLTIHDVMPTNTGQYFISAACTTSKPAILTSSGLARETASLWVTNTITDFKRVLIKDKPYHELSNDYTQAHFRWTPIAAGKASIELSTDTGRHWSAAKATIDVEHGTAVITGLRKDKLYHFRLVLKNGRSNITSYYTGLLDVKQFGVYGNDTTDHTDRINEAITFVHNIGGGTLFFSEGIFNVRTVHLQSNVYLYIGKQATIRALKGADAPETTWFSDRAYRSGLSPIDPGPYEDPENYLTKQDVGHHYFHNAMFFGERLDNIKIIGNGLITGNGNLVTSDKVMNNTPDKRGDKMFSLKLCTNVEIGGIHRDNDLWYDSTKDMPYYVGQDNFDDSNMLQIDRAGHFVLLATGTDTLFVHDTYFGKMNQTNVRDIYDFMACNQVTVRNIYSRVSSDDIVKPGSDCSLGFTRPARHYRVRNVIGDTNCNLFQVGSETADDIMDICVDNIYVLGANKAGFSISTNDGAHVKDIHLNCGHTGPVNQRSRMMRTTAPFFISISNRGRVIGATVGKYSFREEDRKRTELLVQNVSIGQVENIIINSIDITEVYSGSSFGHGTRWKPFDGSQGRSTSIIAGYGLPASSDVEGGLDFTLPDGRHTGYIRNVVFNDVHITDKGGRPLADTANRPPELGVGQYNVSNLKVQPSYGLWARHVEGLTIRESSFNYEKRDSRYALFLDDVRGAEISGVKAVRAADATDWLRCIRSSGVHWKNILFYQDEWGKSPVSPDGISSR
;
A
#
# COMPACT_ATOMS: atom_id res chain seq x y z
N MET A 1 -19.27 55.01 9.25
CA MET A 1 -20.02 55.62 8.13
C MET A 1 -20.50 54.51 7.22
N LYS A 2 -21.75 54.64 6.75
CA LYS A 2 -22.62 53.62 6.17
C LYS A 2 -22.05 52.94 4.91
N ASN A 3 -22.10 51.60 4.85
CA ASN A 3 -23.00 50.88 3.95
C ASN A 3 -22.83 49.36 4.11
N THR A 4 -23.85 48.76 4.69
CA THR A 4 -24.12 47.34 4.87
C THR A 4 -24.97 46.87 3.69
N PHE A 5 -24.84 45.63 3.18
CA PHE A 5 -25.95 44.66 3.15
C PHE A 5 -25.56 43.29 2.59
N ILE A 6 -26.21 42.30 3.20
CA ILE A 6 -26.05 40.85 3.19
C ILE A 6 -26.81 40.22 2.01
N PHE A 7 -26.30 39.14 1.42
CA PHE A 7 -27.03 38.29 0.46
C PHE A 7 -27.51 37.00 1.12
N LEU A 8 -28.81 36.73 0.98
CA LEU A 8 -29.50 35.46 1.26
C LEU A 8 -30.43 35.23 0.05
N ILE A 9 -30.35 34.07 -0.62
CA ILE A 9 -31.32 33.67 -1.65
C ILE A 9 -31.80 32.25 -1.40
N SER A 10 -33.11 32.11 -1.25
CA SER A 10 -33.88 30.87 -1.43
C SER A 10 -35.18 31.19 -2.18
N ILE A 11 -35.40 30.49 -3.29
CA ILE A 11 -36.64 29.90 -3.84
C ILE A 11 -37.97 30.69 -3.69
N LEU A 12 -38.59 31.06 -4.81
CA LEU A 12 -39.94 30.63 -5.27
C LEU A 12 -40.43 31.57 -6.39
N THR A 13 -40.72 31.02 -7.57
CA THR A 13 -41.47 31.70 -8.64
C THR A 13 -42.89 31.15 -8.70
N ALA A 14 -43.88 32.03 -8.50
CA ALA A 14 -45.28 31.79 -8.83
C ALA A 14 -45.79 32.96 -9.70
N THR A 15 -46.41 32.56 -10.81
CA THR A 15 -47.54 33.19 -11.51
C THR A 15 -47.40 34.62 -12.04
N ALA A 16 -47.45 34.74 -13.37
CA ALA A 16 -48.11 35.85 -14.05
C ALA A 16 -49.00 35.31 -15.18
N SER A 17 -50.22 35.84 -15.19
CA SER A 17 -51.38 35.54 -16.00
C SER A 17 -51.34 36.27 -17.35
N ILE A 18 -51.76 35.61 -18.43
CA ILE A 18 -52.34 36.28 -19.62
C ILE A 18 -53.56 35.47 -20.06
N ALA A 19 -54.69 36.18 -20.17
CA ALA A 19 -55.97 35.66 -20.63
C ALA A 19 -56.07 35.69 -22.17
N ALA A 20 -56.67 34.61 -22.68
CA ALA A 20 -57.48 34.42 -23.88
C ALA A 20 -57.46 35.45 -25.05
N ALA A 21 -57.18 34.92 -26.24
CA ALA A 21 -58.01 35.15 -27.43
C ALA A 21 -58.00 33.87 -28.30
N ALA A 22 -59.20 33.42 -28.66
CA ALA A 22 -59.47 32.17 -29.35
C ALA A 22 -59.17 32.26 -30.85
N SER A 23 -58.58 31.20 -31.41
CA SER A 23 -58.92 30.71 -32.75
C SER A 23 -58.57 29.22 -32.86
N ASP A 24 -59.63 28.46 -33.04
CA ASP A 24 -59.78 27.02 -33.27
C ASP A 24 -58.70 26.35 -34.15
N PRO A 25 -58.14 25.20 -33.76
CA PRO A 25 -57.60 24.24 -34.71
C PRO A 25 -58.53 23.04 -34.86
N ALA A 26 -58.98 22.92 -36.10
CA ALA A 26 -59.59 21.77 -36.73
C ALA A 26 -59.13 20.41 -36.16
N ARG A 27 -60.13 19.55 -35.95
CA ARG A 27 -60.04 18.11 -35.76
C ARG A 27 -59.09 17.46 -36.77
N HIS A 28 -57.91 17.06 -36.32
CA HIS A 28 -57.24 15.88 -36.85
C HIS A 28 -57.25 14.79 -35.78
N ASN A 29 -58.12 13.80 -35.98
CA ASN A 29 -58.04 12.49 -35.34
C ASN A 29 -56.67 11.87 -35.68
N ALA A 30 -55.75 11.93 -34.73
CA ALA A 30 -54.71 10.92 -34.60
C ALA A 30 -55.06 10.09 -33.36
N ASN A 31 -55.75 8.96 -33.58
CA ASN A 31 -55.77 7.84 -32.66
C ASN A 31 -54.33 7.36 -32.43
N ARG A 32 -53.58 8.06 -31.57
CA ARG A 32 -52.48 7.44 -30.83
C ARG A 32 -53.16 6.72 -29.67
N THR A 33 -53.44 5.44 -29.84
CA THR A 33 -53.59 4.53 -28.71
C THR A 33 -52.35 4.72 -27.83
N ALA A 34 -52.50 5.46 -26.73
CA ALA A 34 -51.46 5.55 -25.73
C ALA A 34 -51.15 4.11 -25.30
N ILE A 35 -49.89 3.69 -25.50
CA ILE A 35 -49.43 2.37 -25.05
C ILE A 35 -49.79 2.30 -23.55
N PRO A 36 -50.61 1.32 -23.12
CA PRO A 36 -51.05 1.27 -21.73
C PRO A 36 -49.82 1.13 -20.83
N LEU A 37 -49.62 2.12 -19.95
CA LEU A 37 -48.55 2.11 -18.94
C LEU A 37 -48.53 0.74 -18.24
N PRO A 38 -47.39 0.03 -18.17
CA PRO A 38 -47.33 -1.23 -17.44
C PRO A 38 -47.59 -1.00 -15.95
N LEU A 39 -48.07 -2.03 -15.24
CA LEU A 39 -48.10 -1.98 -13.78
C LEU A 39 -46.66 -1.81 -13.26
N PRO A 40 -46.43 -1.03 -12.20
CA PRO A 40 -45.11 -0.86 -11.65
C PRO A 40 -44.65 -2.18 -11.01
N ARG A 41 -43.45 -2.62 -11.35
CA ARG A 41 -42.80 -3.82 -10.83
C ARG A 41 -41.50 -3.43 -10.13
N ALA A 42 -41.27 -4.04 -8.98
CA ALA A 42 -40.04 -3.90 -8.22
C ALA A 42 -38.91 -4.68 -8.92
N GLU A 43 -37.76 -4.04 -9.03
CA GLU A 43 -36.51 -4.65 -9.50
C GLU A 43 -35.40 -4.30 -8.53
N ALA A 44 -34.47 -5.22 -8.31
CA ALA A 44 -33.27 -4.93 -7.56
C ALA A 44 -32.35 -4.02 -8.38
N LYS A 45 -31.82 -2.97 -7.76
CA LYS A 45 -30.77 -2.14 -8.35
C LYS A 45 -29.48 -2.95 -8.49
N PRO A 46 -28.51 -2.44 -9.28
CA PRO A 46 -27.20 -3.06 -9.40
C PRO A 46 -26.43 -3.24 -8.08
N VAL A 47 -26.77 -2.51 -7.01
CA VAL A 47 -26.23 -2.68 -5.64
C VAL A 47 -27.40 -2.95 -4.70
N SER A 48 -27.57 -4.21 -4.30
CA SER A 48 -28.72 -4.68 -3.53
C SER A 48 -28.39 -5.90 -2.65
N PRO A 49 -27.44 -5.78 -1.70
CA PRO A 49 -26.98 -6.91 -0.87
C PRO A 49 -28.08 -7.54 -0.01
N HIS A 50 -29.19 -6.83 0.24
CA HIS A 50 -30.26 -7.32 1.12
C HIS A 50 -31.44 -7.96 0.38
N ILE A 51 -31.50 -7.86 -0.95
CA ILE A 51 -32.58 -8.49 -1.73
C ILE A 51 -32.13 -9.88 -2.16
N ALA A 52 -32.77 -10.92 -1.62
CA ALA A 52 -32.47 -12.32 -1.94
C ALA A 52 -33.22 -12.81 -3.19
N ALA A 53 -34.46 -12.38 -3.39
CA ALA A 53 -35.24 -12.65 -4.60
C ALA A 53 -36.46 -11.74 -4.69
N ILE A 54 -36.93 -11.49 -5.92
CA ILE A 54 -38.22 -10.83 -6.19
C ILE A 54 -39.07 -11.78 -7.03
N SER A 55 -40.28 -12.12 -6.55
CA SER A 55 -41.29 -12.90 -7.28
C SER A 55 -42.45 -12.00 -7.73
N ALA A 56 -43.54 -12.59 -8.23
CA ALA A 56 -44.70 -11.84 -8.71
C ALA A 56 -45.38 -10.97 -7.64
N ASP A 57 -45.35 -11.41 -6.37
CA ASP A 57 -46.05 -10.81 -5.24
C ASP A 57 -45.22 -10.79 -3.94
N THR A 58 -43.97 -11.24 -3.96
CA THR A 58 -43.13 -11.36 -2.75
C THR A 58 -41.72 -10.83 -3.01
N ILE A 59 -41.15 -10.11 -2.04
CA ILE A 59 -39.73 -9.76 -2.01
C ILE A 59 -39.11 -10.47 -0.81
N LYS A 60 -38.19 -11.41 -1.10
CA LYS A 60 -37.41 -12.11 -0.08
C LYS A 60 -36.20 -11.26 0.28
N LEU A 61 -36.02 -11.00 1.56
CA LEU A 61 -35.01 -10.10 2.10
C LEU A 61 -34.06 -10.86 3.00
N VAL A 62 -32.79 -10.52 2.96
CA VAL A 62 -31.78 -11.10 3.85
C VAL A 62 -32.03 -10.60 5.28
N THR A 63 -31.93 -11.51 6.24
CA THR A 63 -31.81 -11.22 7.67
C THR A 63 -30.80 -12.18 8.29
N GLY A 64 -30.08 -11.74 9.32
CA GLY A 64 -28.96 -12.46 9.90
C GLY A 64 -28.09 -11.50 10.71
N SER A 65 -26.83 -11.87 10.92
CA SER A 65 -25.84 -11.02 11.59
C SER A 65 -24.44 -11.24 11.03
N THR A 66 -23.57 -10.26 11.21
CA THR A 66 -22.16 -10.30 10.81
C THR A 66 -21.32 -9.43 11.76
N TYR A 67 -20.00 -9.60 11.74
CA TYR A 67 -19.10 -8.68 12.44
C TYR A 67 -18.67 -7.54 11.51
N ALA A 68 -18.82 -6.31 12.00
CA ALA A 68 -18.40 -5.10 11.32
C ALA A 68 -17.94 -4.07 12.35
N TYR A 69 -16.69 -3.64 12.24
CA TYR A 69 -16.08 -2.65 13.10
C TYR A 69 -15.71 -1.42 12.28
N THR A 70 -16.04 -0.26 12.80
CA THR A 70 -15.49 1.02 12.38
C THR A 70 -14.58 1.51 13.50
N VAL A 71 -13.79 2.55 13.24
CA VAL A 71 -12.98 3.23 14.27
C VAL A 71 -13.82 3.72 15.46
N ASP A 72 -15.12 3.94 15.27
CA ASP A 72 -16.03 4.41 16.32
C ASP A 72 -16.78 3.26 17.03
N THR A 73 -16.76 2.05 16.47
CA THR A 73 -17.42 0.87 17.05
C THR A 73 -16.78 0.50 18.37
N LYS A 74 -17.61 0.17 19.38
CA LYS A 74 -17.11 -0.32 20.67
C LYS A 74 -16.65 -1.76 20.61
N GLU A 75 -15.68 -2.08 21.45
CA GLU A 75 -15.25 -3.46 21.64
C GLU A 75 -16.46 -4.29 22.06
N ASN A 76 -16.60 -5.50 21.49
CA ASN A 76 -17.76 -6.38 21.66
C ASN A 76 -19.09 -5.90 21.05
N GLU A 77 -19.16 -4.68 20.51
CA GLU A 77 -20.35 -4.15 19.82
C GLU A 77 -20.28 -4.29 18.29
N GLY A 78 -19.30 -5.05 17.77
CA GLY A 78 -19.15 -5.25 16.33
C GLY A 78 -20.12 -6.26 15.73
N LEU A 79 -20.86 -7.04 16.53
CA LEU A 79 -21.90 -7.93 16.01
C LEU A 79 -23.12 -7.09 15.61
N ILE A 80 -23.32 -6.93 14.30
CA ILE A 80 -24.41 -6.13 13.73
C ILE A 80 -25.42 -7.02 12.99
N SER A 81 -26.65 -6.51 12.85
CA SER A 81 -27.69 -7.16 12.05
C SER A 81 -27.42 -6.96 10.55
N THR A 82 -27.59 -8.01 9.76
CA THR A 82 -27.65 -7.94 8.28
C THR A 82 -29.08 -7.78 7.78
N ALA A 83 -30.06 -7.54 8.66
CA ALA A 83 -31.44 -7.28 8.25
C ALA A 83 -31.58 -5.88 7.63
N THR A 84 -32.33 -5.80 6.54
CA THR A 84 -32.59 -4.51 5.88
C THR A 84 -33.58 -3.64 6.66
N THR A 85 -33.37 -2.33 6.57
CA THR A 85 -34.33 -1.32 7.00
C THR A 85 -35.27 -0.94 5.85
N VAL A 86 -36.34 -0.19 6.17
CA VAL A 86 -37.18 0.49 5.16
C VAL A 86 -36.32 1.34 4.23
N ALA A 87 -35.43 2.16 4.79
CA ALA A 87 -34.56 3.04 4.00
C ALA A 87 -33.64 2.25 3.06
N HIS A 88 -32.97 1.21 3.55
CA HIS A 88 -32.09 0.36 2.74
C HIS A 88 -32.86 -0.34 1.62
N LEU A 89 -34.00 -0.96 1.93
CA LEU A 89 -34.81 -1.65 0.92
C LEU A 89 -35.25 -0.69 -0.19
N LEU A 90 -35.73 0.50 0.16
CA LEU A 90 -36.16 1.46 -0.84
C LEU A 90 -34.98 2.02 -1.65
N ALA A 91 -33.80 2.13 -1.04
CA ALA A 91 -32.57 2.52 -1.74
C ALA A 91 -32.12 1.43 -2.73
N GLU A 92 -32.33 0.16 -2.43
CA GLU A 92 -31.95 -1.00 -3.26
C GLU A 92 -32.97 -1.36 -4.34
N LEU A 93 -34.15 -0.76 -4.33
CA LEU A 93 -35.21 -1.01 -5.30
C LEU A 93 -35.30 0.08 -6.38
N GLN A 94 -35.30 -0.37 -7.63
CA GLN A 94 -35.76 0.39 -8.77
C GLN A 94 -37.11 -0.15 -9.27
N THR A 95 -37.71 0.56 -10.22
CA THR A 95 -38.96 0.14 -10.84
C THR A 95 -38.83 0.18 -12.34
N ASN A 96 -39.45 -0.78 -13.02
CA ASN A 96 -39.50 -0.87 -14.48
C ASN A 96 -40.13 0.37 -15.14
N VAL A 97 -40.95 1.13 -14.40
CA VAL A 97 -41.56 2.39 -14.82
C VAL A 97 -41.60 3.41 -13.70
N ALA A 98 -41.80 4.67 -14.06
CA ALA A 98 -42.03 5.75 -13.11
C ALA A 98 -43.28 5.49 -12.25
N ILE A 99 -43.17 5.84 -10.98
CA ILE A 99 -44.23 5.75 -9.97
C ILE A 99 -44.42 7.12 -9.32
N PHE A 100 -45.63 7.41 -8.86
CA PHE A 100 -45.89 8.63 -8.06
C PHE A 100 -46.07 8.32 -6.57
N ARG A 101 -46.26 7.05 -6.20
CA ARG A 101 -46.35 6.63 -4.79
C ARG A 101 -45.65 5.30 -4.57
N ARG A 102 -44.91 5.25 -3.47
CA ARG A 102 -44.22 4.08 -2.92
C ARG A 102 -44.48 4.08 -1.43
N GLN A 103 -45.07 3.01 -0.90
CA GLN A 103 -45.42 2.94 0.52
C GLN A 103 -45.15 1.55 1.07
N ILE A 104 -44.51 1.49 2.24
CA ILE A 104 -44.46 0.27 3.04
C ILE A 104 -45.53 0.34 4.13
N THR A 105 -46.23 -0.76 4.35
CA THR A 105 -47.14 -0.92 5.48
C THR A 105 -46.74 -2.12 6.32
N SER A 106 -46.95 -2.07 7.64
CA SER A 106 -46.83 -3.24 8.50
C SER A 106 -47.90 -4.29 8.21
N ALA A 107 -47.76 -5.48 8.79
CA ALA A 107 -48.72 -6.57 8.64
C ALA A 107 -50.17 -6.20 9.04
N ASP A 108 -50.33 -5.25 9.96
CA ASP A 108 -51.62 -4.68 10.39
C ASP A 108 -52.13 -3.53 9.50
N GLY A 109 -51.42 -3.21 8.40
CA GLY A 109 -51.82 -2.21 7.41
C GLY A 109 -51.43 -0.77 7.74
N LYS A 110 -50.70 -0.51 8.84
CA LYS A 110 -50.25 0.85 9.16
C LYS A 110 -49.05 1.26 8.29
N PRO A 111 -48.96 2.53 7.83
CA PRO A 111 -47.77 3.04 7.14
C PRO A 111 -46.51 2.87 7.99
N LYS A 112 -45.40 2.51 7.33
CA LYS A 112 -44.11 2.26 7.97
C LYS A 112 -42.99 2.90 7.15
N ASP A 113 -42.50 4.04 7.64
CA ASP A 113 -41.51 4.86 6.93
C ASP A 113 -40.06 4.62 7.41
N SER A 114 -39.88 3.92 8.54
CA SER A 114 -38.57 3.66 9.14
C SER A 114 -38.52 2.31 9.89
N GLY A 115 -37.32 1.92 10.32
CA GLY A 115 -37.07 0.70 11.10
C GLY A 115 -36.79 -0.54 10.25
N LEU A 116 -36.62 -1.69 10.91
CA LEU A 116 -36.35 -2.98 10.28
C LEU A 116 -37.58 -3.52 9.55
N ILE A 117 -37.37 -4.19 8.42
CA ILE A 117 -38.44 -4.92 7.74
C ILE A 117 -38.79 -6.19 8.53
N ALA A 118 -40.07 -6.40 8.80
CA ALA A 118 -40.60 -7.56 9.49
C ALA A 118 -41.39 -8.47 8.54
N ALA A 119 -41.52 -9.73 8.91
CA ALA A 119 -42.35 -10.67 8.16
C ALA A 119 -43.82 -10.19 8.15
N GLY A 120 -44.40 -10.10 6.95
CA GLY A 120 -45.78 -9.65 6.75
C GLY A 120 -45.93 -8.16 6.43
N ASP A 121 -44.85 -7.37 6.53
CA ASP A 121 -44.81 -6.02 5.95
C ASP A 121 -45.09 -6.10 4.43
N ARG A 122 -45.62 -5.02 3.85
CA ARG A 122 -45.99 -4.97 2.43
C ARG A 122 -45.46 -3.72 1.76
N LEU A 123 -44.86 -3.85 0.58
CA LEU A 123 -44.50 -2.73 -0.28
C LEU A 123 -45.57 -2.56 -1.36
N THR A 124 -46.16 -1.37 -1.46
CA THR A 124 -47.08 -1.00 -2.53
C THR A 124 -46.44 0.07 -3.43
N LEU A 125 -46.39 -0.22 -4.73
CA LEU A 125 -45.93 0.67 -5.79
C LEU A 125 -47.12 1.11 -6.63
N THR A 126 -47.31 2.41 -6.85
CA THR A 126 -48.47 2.94 -7.60
C THR A 126 -48.04 3.91 -8.70
N ASN A 127 -48.61 3.69 -9.89
CA ASN A 127 -48.57 4.63 -11.01
C ASN A 127 -50.00 4.88 -11.54
N ALA A 128 -50.13 5.64 -12.63
CA ALA A 128 -51.43 6.01 -13.19
C ALA A 128 -52.29 4.82 -13.66
N ARG A 129 -51.68 3.65 -13.89
CA ARG A 129 -52.37 2.42 -14.30
C ARG A 129 -52.93 1.64 -13.09
N GLY A 130 -52.29 1.73 -11.93
CA GLY A 130 -52.71 1.01 -10.73
C GLY A 130 -51.56 0.73 -9.76
N SER A 131 -51.83 -0.17 -8.80
CA SER A 131 -50.88 -0.56 -7.75
C SER A 131 -50.44 -2.01 -7.87
N THR A 132 -49.18 -2.27 -7.56
CA THR A 132 -48.66 -3.63 -7.30
C THR A 132 -48.23 -3.70 -5.84
N THR A 133 -48.64 -4.75 -5.13
CA THR A 133 -48.27 -4.99 -3.74
C THR A 133 -47.38 -6.23 -3.64
N TYR A 134 -46.31 -6.11 -2.86
CA TYR A 134 -45.36 -7.18 -2.54
C TYR A 134 -45.37 -7.48 -1.05
N TYR A 135 -45.47 -8.75 -0.66
CA TYR A 135 -45.19 -9.21 0.70
C TYR A 135 -43.68 -9.20 0.93
N LEU A 136 -43.25 -8.62 2.04
CA LEU A 136 -41.84 -8.58 2.43
C LEU A 136 -41.57 -9.75 3.38
N LEU A 137 -40.63 -10.62 2.98
CA LEU A 137 -40.32 -11.85 3.69
C LEU A 137 -38.82 -11.91 4.06
N PRO A 138 -38.46 -11.55 5.30
CA PRO A 138 -37.11 -11.80 5.82
C PRO A 138 -36.77 -13.30 5.84
N GLN A 139 -35.58 -13.67 5.38
CA GLN A 139 -35.04 -15.04 5.39
C GLN A 139 -33.61 -15.07 5.94
N GLN A 140 -33.32 -16.05 6.80
CA GLN A 140 -31.97 -16.29 7.32
C GLN A 140 -31.03 -16.71 6.18
N ARG A 141 -30.18 -15.77 5.74
CA ARG A 141 -29.26 -15.91 4.61
C ARG A 141 -28.02 -15.04 4.82
N ALA A 142 -26.92 -15.38 4.16
CA ALA A 142 -25.80 -14.46 4.04
C ALA A 142 -26.19 -13.32 3.09
N LEU A 143 -25.57 -12.14 3.24
CA LEU A 143 -25.71 -11.04 2.29
C LEU A 143 -25.40 -11.52 0.87
N THR A 144 -26.16 -11.03 -0.11
CA THR A 144 -25.92 -11.34 -1.51
C THR A 144 -24.60 -10.71 -1.94
N GLY A 145 -23.65 -11.55 -2.39
CA GLY A 145 -22.38 -11.11 -2.93
C GLY A 145 -22.51 -10.42 -4.30
N GLN A 146 -21.39 -10.28 -4.99
CA GLN A 146 -21.30 -9.65 -6.29
C GLN A 146 -20.32 -10.45 -7.16
N LEU A 147 -20.78 -10.88 -8.33
CA LEU A 147 -19.98 -11.53 -9.35
C LEU A 147 -19.91 -10.64 -10.58
N GLU A 148 -18.71 -10.22 -10.97
CA GLU A 148 -18.50 -9.34 -12.11
C GLU A 148 -17.59 -9.96 -13.16
N LEU A 149 -18.00 -9.85 -14.42
CA LEU A 149 -17.14 -10.13 -15.56
C LEU A 149 -16.40 -8.86 -15.95
N GLN A 150 -15.07 -8.90 -15.89
CA GLN A 150 -14.24 -7.77 -16.33
C GLN A 150 -14.41 -7.50 -17.83
N LYS A 151 -14.78 -8.54 -18.60
CA LYS A 151 -15.13 -8.44 -20.01
C LYS A 151 -16.38 -9.28 -20.31
N PRO A 152 -17.58 -8.68 -20.28
CA PRO A 152 -18.84 -9.42 -20.39
C PRO A 152 -19.17 -9.89 -21.82
N THR A 153 -18.27 -9.67 -22.79
CA THR A 153 -18.47 -10.11 -24.17
C THR A 153 -17.19 -10.72 -24.74
N ILE A 154 -17.30 -11.94 -25.26
CA ILE A 154 -16.18 -12.70 -25.85
C ILE A 154 -16.51 -13.13 -27.28
N THR A 155 -15.48 -13.59 -27.99
CA THR A 155 -15.60 -13.99 -29.39
C THR A 155 -15.75 -15.51 -29.48
N ALA A 156 -16.70 -15.99 -30.27
CA ALA A 156 -16.91 -17.41 -30.52
C ALA A 156 -15.73 -18.04 -31.26
N GLN A 157 -15.51 -19.34 -31.07
CA GLN A 157 -14.58 -20.18 -31.85
C GLN A 157 -13.11 -19.78 -31.80
N ILE A 158 -12.73 -18.87 -30.90
CA ILE A 158 -11.33 -18.54 -30.60
C ILE A 158 -11.05 -18.72 -29.11
N LYS A 159 -9.76 -18.81 -28.76
CA LYS A 159 -9.32 -18.83 -27.37
C LYS A 159 -9.54 -17.46 -26.75
N ASN A 160 -10.30 -17.42 -25.66
CA ASN A 160 -10.51 -16.20 -24.87
C ASN A 160 -9.94 -16.40 -23.46
N THR A 161 -9.66 -15.28 -22.80
CA THR A 161 -9.41 -15.25 -21.35
C THR A 161 -10.60 -14.59 -20.67
N LEU A 162 -11.17 -15.26 -19.67
CA LEU A 162 -12.30 -14.78 -18.87
C LEU A 162 -11.82 -14.46 -17.46
N THR A 163 -11.99 -13.23 -17.01
CA THR A 163 -11.67 -12.83 -15.64
C THR A 163 -12.94 -12.45 -14.90
N LEU A 164 -13.14 -13.09 -13.74
CA LEU A 164 -14.27 -12.86 -12.83
C LEU A 164 -13.75 -12.28 -11.51
N HIS A 165 -14.43 -11.24 -11.03
CA HIS A 165 -14.25 -10.73 -9.67
C HIS A 165 -15.45 -11.17 -8.85
N TYR A 166 -15.21 -11.78 -7.69
CA TYR A 166 -16.25 -12.10 -6.72
C TYR A 166 -15.97 -11.41 -5.39
N THR A 167 -17.01 -10.81 -4.82
CA THR A 167 -17.02 -10.24 -3.46
C THR A 167 -18.18 -10.85 -2.70
N ALA A 168 -17.94 -11.44 -1.53
CA ALA A 168 -18.93 -12.19 -0.75
C ALA A 168 -20.04 -11.33 -0.14
N GLY A 169 -19.89 -10.00 -0.12
CA GLY A 169 -20.86 -9.05 0.43
C GLY A 169 -20.84 -8.93 1.96
N GLN A 170 -20.34 -9.96 2.66
CA GLN A 170 -19.95 -9.90 4.06
C GLN A 170 -18.65 -10.68 4.29
N ARG A 171 -17.88 -10.24 5.28
CA ARG A 171 -16.64 -10.87 5.70
C ARG A 171 -16.96 -12.15 6.50
N SER A 172 -16.13 -13.18 6.39
CA SER A 172 -16.28 -14.42 7.18
C SER A 172 -14.95 -15.18 7.19
N PRO A 173 -14.55 -15.78 8.33
CA PRO A 173 -13.54 -16.82 8.32
C PRO A 173 -14.11 -18.09 7.67
N ASP A 174 -13.24 -18.97 7.17
CA ASP A 174 -13.54 -20.35 6.74
C ASP A 174 -14.75 -20.41 5.80
N ALA A 175 -14.82 -19.45 4.89
CA ALA A 175 -15.91 -19.32 3.94
C ALA A 175 -15.76 -20.35 2.82
N MET A 176 -16.90 -20.68 2.21
CA MET A 176 -16.97 -21.47 0.99
C MET A 176 -17.64 -20.64 -0.11
N VAL A 177 -17.07 -20.63 -1.30
CA VAL A 177 -17.67 -19.98 -2.48
C VAL A 177 -17.83 -21.01 -3.59
N SER A 178 -19.06 -21.18 -4.08
CA SER A 178 -19.36 -22.04 -5.23
C SER A 178 -19.69 -21.19 -6.45
N ILE A 179 -19.04 -21.45 -7.58
CA ILE A 179 -19.25 -20.76 -8.85
C ILE A 179 -19.64 -21.78 -9.91
N ARG A 180 -20.84 -21.64 -10.46
CA ARG A 180 -21.41 -22.49 -11.49
C ARG A 180 -21.16 -21.89 -12.86
N PHE A 181 -20.49 -22.66 -13.71
CA PHE A 181 -20.26 -22.38 -15.12
C PHE A 181 -21.20 -23.22 -15.99
N PRO A 182 -21.84 -22.62 -17.00
CA PRO A 182 -22.72 -23.33 -17.91
C PRO A 182 -21.92 -24.22 -18.88
N ALA A 183 -22.60 -25.20 -19.49
CA ALA A 183 -22.02 -26.02 -20.54
C ALA A 183 -21.41 -25.16 -21.66
N GLY A 184 -20.20 -25.50 -22.12
CA GLY A 184 -19.45 -24.75 -23.13
C GLY A 184 -18.42 -23.75 -22.56
N ILE A 185 -18.46 -23.47 -21.26
CA ILE A 185 -17.39 -22.77 -20.54
C ILE A 185 -16.64 -23.80 -19.69
N ASN A 186 -15.56 -24.34 -20.24
CA ASN A 186 -14.79 -25.39 -19.60
C ASN A 186 -13.75 -24.82 -18.64
N ILE A 187 -13.81 -25.28 -17.39
CA ILE A 187 -12.81 -25.01 -16.36
C ILE A 187 -12.10 -26.31 -15.97
N THR A 188 -10.82 -26.20 -15.67
CA THR A 188 -9.91 -27.26 -15.22
C THR A 188 -8.95 -26.65 -14.20
N GLU A 189 -8.23 -27.50 -13.46
CA GLU A 189 -7.27 -26.99 -12.48
C GLU A 189 -6.04 -26.35 -13.13
N GLU A 190 -5.75 -26.69 -14.39
CA GLU A 190 -4.60 -26.25 -15.16
C GLU A 190 -4.86 -25.01 -16.03
N ASN A 191 -6.10 -24.79 -16.48
CA ASN A 191 -6.45 -23.61 -17.27
C ASN A 191 -7.01 -22.46 -16.44
N THR A 192 -7.17 -22.65 -15.13
CA THR A 192 -7.81 -21.65 -14.26
C THR A 192 -6.85 -21.22 -13.16
N THR A 193 -6.69 -19.91 -13.02
CA THR A 193 -5.96 -19.29 -11.91
C THR A 193 -6.89 -18.57 -10.95
N VAL A 194 -6.47 -18.48 -9.71
CA VAL A 194 -7.20 -17.83 -8.62
C VAL A 194 -6.26 -16.94 -7.82
N ASN A 195 -6.79 -15.80 -7.37
CA ASN A 195 -6.15 -14.93 -6.38
C ASN A 195 -7.17 -14.62 -5.29
N VAL A 196 -6.94 -15.18 -4.11
CA VAL A 196 -7.78 -15.01 -2.91
C VAL A 196 -7.25 -13.84 -2.10
N ILE A 197 -8.11 -12.85 -1.83
CA ILE A 197 -7.87 -11.64 -1.02
C ILE A 197 -6.58 -10.87 -1.37
N GLY A 198 -6.03 -11.04 -2.58
CA GLY A 198 -4.82 -10.36 -3.01
C GLY A 198 -3.50 -11.07 -2.68
N ARG A 199 -3.51 -12.35 -2.25
CA ARG A 199 -2.30 -13.14 -1.93
C ARG A 199 -1.39 -13.43 -3.12
N GLY A 200 -1.84 -13.10 -4.34
CA GLY A 200 -1.16 -13.40 -5.58
C GLY A 200 -1.87 -14.51 -6.34
N THR A 201 -1.63 -14.55 -7.64
CA THR A 201 -2.28 -15.47 -8.58
C THR A 201 -1.56 -16.81 -8.61
N VAL A 202 -2.30 -17.90 -8.40
CA VAL A 202 -1.83 -19.30 -8.53
C VAL A 202 -2.80 -20.11 -9.39
N LEU A 203 -2.35 -21.24 -9.95
CA LEU A 203 -3.27 -22.20 -10.56
C LEU A 203 -4.18 -22.83 -9.49
N LEU A 204 -5.38 -23.27 -9.85
CA LEU A 204 -6.31 -23.90 -8.90
C LEU A 204 -5.68 -25.11 -8.19
N LYS A 205 -4.95 -25.96 -8.93
CA LYS A 205 -4.25 -27.13 -8.34
C LYS A 205 -3.20 -26.75 -7.29
N ASP A 206 -2.65 -25.53 -7.37
CA ASP A 206 -1.57 -25.08 -6.51
C ASP A 206 -2.11 -24.29 -5.29
N LEU A 207 -3.41 -23.95 -5.26
CA LEU A 207 -4.05 -23.20 -4.18
C LEU A 207 -3.81 -23.80 -2.78
N PRO A 208 -3.90 -25.13 -2.57
CA PRO A 208 -3.62 -25.72 -1.25
C PRO A 208 -2.15 -25.58 -0.80
N SER A 209 -1.23 -25.41 -1.75
CA SER A 209 0.20 -25.27 -1.52
C SER A 209 0.70 -23.82 -1.50
N GLN A 210 -0.17 -22.86 -1.83
CA GLN A 210 0.16 -21.44 -1.77
C GLN A 210 0.52 -21.05 -0.33
N SER A 211 1.61 -20.29 -0.17
CA SER A 211 2.04 -19.81 1.13
C SER A 211 0.94 -18.96 1.79
N ILE A 212 0.67 -19.24 3.07
CA ILE A 212 -0.18 -18.41 3.91
C ILE A 212 0.55 -17.17 4.46
N GLY A 213 1.85 -17.05 4.17
CA GLY A 213 2.76 -16.09 4.79
C GLY A 213 3.40 -16.65 6.06
N ARG A 214 4.31 -15.90 6.67
CA ARG A 214 4.82 -16.18 8.01
C ARG A 214 3.72 -15.94 9.05
N THR A 215 3.49 -16.93 9.91
CA THR A 215 2.51 -16.86 11.02
C THR A 215 3.08 -17.49 12.29
N GLY A 216 2.56 -17.09 13.44
CA GLY A 216 2.68 -17.89 14.67
C GLY A 216 1.77 -19.10 14.63
N THR A 217 2.02 -20.06 15.53
CA THR A 217 1.32 -21.36 15.55
C THR A 217 -0.17 -21.29 15.94
N ARG A 218 -0.70 -20.13 16.34
CA ARG A 218 -2.13 -19.93 16.67
C ARG A 218 -2.96 -19.33 15.54
N TYR A 219 -2.41 -19.14 14.35
CA TYR A 219 -3.25 -18.81 13.19
C TYR A 219 -4.05 -20.06 12.77
N SER A 220 -5.35 -19.90 12.54
CA SER A 220 -6.25 -21.06 12.34
C SER A 220 -6.09 -21.76 10.99
N TYR A 221 -5.34 -21.18 10.05
CA TYR A 221 -5.21 -21.68 8.69
C TYR A 221 -3.81 -22.23 8.44
N THR A 222 -3.75 -23.35 7.73
CA THR A 222 -2.50 -23.99 7.27
C THR A 222 -2.34 -23.94 5.75
N ARG A 223 -3.35 -23.44 5.04
CA ARG A 223 -3.42 -23.28 3.58
C ARG A 223 -4.33 -22.11 3.23
N VAL A 224 -4.19 -21.55 2.02
CA VAL A 224 -5.02 -20.43 1.54
C VAL A 224 -6.45 -20.88 1.23
N GLY A 225 -6.60 -22.09 0.70
CA GLY A 225 -7.90 -22.69 0.41
C GLY A 225 -7.76 -23.98 -0.38
N GLU A 226 -8.88 -24.55 -0.77
CA GLU A 226 -8.97 -25.74 -1.61
C GLU A 226 -9.95 -25.50 -2.76
N ALA A 227 -9.69 -26.11 -3.91
CA ALA A 227 -10.56 -26.06 -5.07
C ALA A 227 -11.09 -27.46 -5.40
N VAL A 228 -12.38 -27.56 -5.65
CA VAL A 228 -13.03 -28.80 -6.10
C VAL A 228 -13.88 -28.47 -7.33
N ILE A 229 -13.69 -29.23 -8.41
CA ILE A 229 -14.45 -29.09 -9.65
C ILE A 229 -15.40 -30.29 -9.78
N SER A 230 -16.71 -30.04 -9.88
CA SER A 230 -17.73 -31.08 -10.10
C SER A 230 -18.50 -30.85 -11.39
N LYS A 231 -18.81 -31.94 -12.10
CA LYS A 231 -19.67 -31.91 -13.30
C LYS A 231 -21.14 -31.87 -12.90
N GLU A 232 -21.90 -31.04 -13.59
CA GLU A 232 -23.35 -30.92 -13.42
C GLU A 232 -24.10 -31.79 -14.44
N PRO A 233 -25.33 -32.28 -14.13
CA PRO A 233 -26.11 -33.11 -15.05
C PRO A 233 -26.43 -32.45 -16.39
N ASP A 234 -26.47 -31.11 -16.45
CA ASP A 234 -26.73 -30.35 -17.67
C ASP A 234 -25.45 -30.09 -18.50
N GLY A 235 -24.34 -30.73 -18.14
CA GLY A 235 -23.04 -30.55 -18.79
C GLY A 235 -22.26 -29.32 -18.30
N GLY A 236 -22.83 -28.53 -17.39
CA GLY A 236 -22.14 -27.46 -16.68
C GLY A 236 -21.07 -27.97 -15.72
N THR A 237 -20.41 -27.05 -15.03
CA THR A 237 -19.38 -27.36 -14.06
C THR A 237 -19.46 -26.40 -12.88
N THR A 238 -19.35 -26.91 -11.66
CA THR A 238 -19.29 -26.10 -10.44
C THR A 238 -17.88 -26.13 -9.88
N LEU A 239 -17.29 -24.95 -9.67
CA LEU A 239 -16.08 -24.76 -8.88
C LEU A 239 -16.47 -24.43 -7.45
N THR A 240 -16.08 -25.25 -6.48
CA THR A 240 -16.21 -24.94 -5.06
C THR A 240 -14.85 -24.64 -4.47
N LEU A 241 -14.69 -23.42 -3.97
CA LEU A 241 -13.55 -22.99 -3.17
C LEU A 241 -13.90 -23.08 -1.68
N ARG A 242 -13.05 -23.71 -0.86
CA ARG A 242 -13.28 -23.95 0.58
C ARG A 242 -12.11 -23.47 1.43
N HIS A 243 -12.34 -23.36 2.74
CA HIS A 243 -11.35 -22.95 3.72
C HIS A 243 -10.76 -21.56 3.50
N LEU A 244 -11.60 -20.65 2.98
CA LEU A 244 -11.17 -19.29 2.63
C LEU A 244 -11.27 -18.36 3.85
N ASP A 245 -10.17 -17.68 4.19
CA ASP A 245 -10.22 -16.55 5.13
C ASP A 245 -10.56 -15.26 4.36
N LEU A 246 -11.85 -14.89 4.35
CA LEU A 246 -12.34 -13.69 3.65
C LEU A 246 -12.55 -12.50 4.61
N ARG A 247 -11.92 -12.53 5.80
CA ARG A 247 -12.01 -11.43 6.78
C ARG A 247 -11.32 -10.14 6.31
N PRO A 248 -10.14 -10.17 5.68
CA PRO A 248 -9.47 -8.95 5.23
C PRO A 248 -10.22 -8.29 4.07
N ALA A 249 -10.22 -6.95 4.03
CA ALA A 249 -10.79 -6.17 2.95
C ALA A 249 -9.69 -5.65 2.03
N ASN A 250 -9.50 -6.34 0.90
CA ASN A 250 -8.42 -6.12 -0.06
C ASN A 250 -8.98 -6.10 -1.49
N GLY A 251 -10.05 -5.35 -1.74
CA GLY A 251 -10.79 -5.36 -3.01
C GLY A 251 -11.61 -6.63 -3.21
N PRO A 252 -11.70 -7.18 -4.44
CA PRO A 252 -12.37 -8.45 -4.69
C PRO A 252 -11.79 -9.59 -3.86
N ASP A 253 -12.67 -10.38 -3.25
CA ASP A 253 -12.31 -11.52 -2.41
C ASP A 253 -11.67 -12.63 -3.24
N ILE A 254 -12.20 -12.86 -4.44
CA ILE A 254 -11.68 -13.84 -5.39
C ILE A 254 -11.56 -13.16 -6.76
N VAL A 255 -10.37 -13.23 -7.34
CA VAL A 255 -10.16 -13.00 -8.77
C VAL A 255 -9.86 -14.32 -9.43
N LEU A 256 -10.78 -14.78 -10.29
CA LEU A 256 -10.66 -16.03 -11.04
C LEU A 256 -10.37 -15.69 -12.50
N THR A 257 -9.31 -16.26 -13.08
CA THR A 257 -9.02 -16.11 -14.51
C THR A 257 -8.97 -17.47 -15.18
N ILE A 258 -9.84 -17.67 -16.16
CA ILE A 258 -9.95 -18.89 -16.95
C ILE A 258 -9.34 -18.62 -18.32
N HIS A 259 -8.30 -19.36 -18.64
CA HIS A 259 -7.56 -19.27 -19.89
C HIS A 259 -8.12 -20.23 -20.94
N ASP A 260 -7.90 -19.88 -22.21
CA ASP A 260 -8.26 -20.71 -23.37
C ASP A 260 -9.75 -21.11 -23.46
N VAL A 261 -10.64 -20.25 -22.98
CA VAL A 261 -12.10 -20.45 -23.10
C VAL A 261 -12.54 -20.25 -24.55
N MET A 262 -13.03 -21.32 -25.18
CA MET A 262 -13.42 -21.31 -26.60
C MET A 262 -14.87 -21.79 -26.79
N PRO A 263 -15.86 -20.94 -26.53
CA PRO A 263 -17.26 -21.30 -26.74
C PRO A 263 -17.54 -21.41 -28.24
N THR A 264 -18.28 -22.45 -28.63
CA THR A 264 -18.63 -22.71 -30.04
C THR A 264 -19.91 -21.99 -30.47
N ASN A 265 -20.87 -21.86 -29.56
CA ASN A 265 -22.18 -21.27 -29.85
C ASN A 265 -22.22 -19.80 -29.43
N THR A 266 -22.80 -18.96 -30.28
CA THR A 266 -23.14 -17.59 -29.90
C THR A 266 -24.37 -17.57 -28.99
N GLY A 267 -24.46 -16.57 -28.13
CA GLY A 267 -25.59 -16.40 -27.23
C GLY A 267 -25.17 -15.88 -25.87
N GLN A 268 -26.11 -15.90 -24.94
CA GLN A 268 -25.89 -15.48 -23.56
C GLN A 268 -25.66 -16.69 -22.67
N TYR A 269 -24.59 -16.65 -21.89
CA TYR A 269 -24.21 -17.65 -20.90
C TYR A 269 -24.32 -17.02 -19.51
N PHE A 270 -24.91 -17.75 -18.57
CA PHE A 270 -25.09 -17.29 -17.19
C PHE A 270 -24.13 -18.02 -16.27
N ILE A 271 -23.30 -17.27 -15.55
CA ILE A 271 -22.40 -17.77 -14.52
C ILE A 271 -22.95 -17.28 -13.19
N SER A 272 -23.13 -18.16 -12.22
CA SER A 272 -23.67 -17.80 -10.90
C SER A 272 -22.75 -18.23 -9.78
N ALA A 273 -22.61 -17.42 -8.74
CA ALA A 273 -21.84 -17.73 -7.55
C ALA A 273 -22.74 -17.78 -6.31
N ALA A 274 -22.30 -18.42 -5.23
CA ALA A 274 -22.92 -18.32 -3.91
C ALA A 274 -21.84 -18.49 -2.83
N CYS A 275 -21.94 -17.73 -1.74
CA CYS A 275 -21.06 -17.82 -0.59
C CYS A 275 -21.78 -18.43 0.62
N THR A 276 -21.10 -19.32 1.32
CA THR A 276 -21.48 -19.85 2.62
C THR A 276 -20.54 -19.31 3.68
N THR A 277 -21.07 -18.62 4.69
CA THR A 277 -20.31 -18.14 5.85
C THR A 277 -20.16 -19.23 6.91
N SER A 278 -19.19 -19.08 7.81
CA SER A 278 -19.02 -19.97 8.98
C SER A 278 -19.40 -19.28 10.29
N LYS A 279 -19.16 -17.97 10.39
CA LYS A 279 -19.45 -17.13 11.56
C LYS A 279 -20.11 -15.83 11.13
N PRO A 280 -20.96 -15.23 11.99
CA PRO A 280 -21.44 -15.75 13.29
C PRO A 280 -22.43 -16.92 13.14
N ALA A 281 -22.92 -17.19 11.93
CA ALA A 281 -23.77 -18.33 11.62
C ALA A 281 -23.42 -18.92 10.25
N ILE A 282 -23.74 -20.20 10.06
CA ILE A 282 -23.58 -20.88 8.78
C ILE A 282 -24.79 -20.55 7.90
N LEU A 283 -24.60 -19.56 7.01
CA LEU A 283 -25.65 -19.07 6.12
C LEU A 283 -25.13 -19.06 4.69
N THR A 284 -26.01 -19.36 3.72
CA THR A 284 -25.67 -19.30 2.29
C THR A 284 -26.41 -18.14 1.62
N SER A 285 -25.69 -17.40 0.78
CA SER A 285 -26.25 -16.31 -0.03
C SER A 285 -27.25 -16.84 -1.06
N SER A 286 -28.00 -15.95 -1.72
CA SER A 286 -29.07 -16.35 -2.63
C SER A 286 -28.55 -17.07 -3.88
N GLY A 287 -27.35 -16.73 -4.32
CA GLY A 287 -26.81 -17.11 -5.62
C GLY A 287 -27.55 -16.51 -6.81
N LEU A 288 -28.41 -15.52 -6.56
CA LEU A 288 -29.28 -14.88 -7.53
C LEU A 288 -28.88 -13.41 -7.72
N ALA A 289 -29.47 -12.77 -8.72
CA ALA A 289 -29.27 -11.36 -9.04
C ALA A 289 -27.79 -11.00 -9.20
N ARG A 290 -27.19 -10.28 -8.24
CA ARG A 290 -25.81 -9.76 -8.30
C ARG A 290 -24.73 -10.83 -8.28
N GLU A 291 -25.06 -12.02 -7.79
CA GLU A 291 -24.13 -13.15 -7.86
C GLU A 291 -24.23 -13.88 -9.20
N THR A 292 -25.00 -13.39 -10.16
CA THR A 292 -25.06 -13.90 -11.52
C THR A 292 -24.48 -12.90 -12.52
N ALA A 293 -23.52 -13.34 -13.34
CA ALA A 293 -22.95 -12.55 -14.42
C ALA A 293 -23.38 -13.11 -15.78
N SER A 294 -23.65 -12.21 -16.72
CA SER A 294 -24.01 -12.55 -18.11
C SER A 294 -22.82 -12.40 -19.03
N LEU A 295 -22.41 -13.50 -19.65
CA LEU A 295 -21.37 -13.55 -20.67
C LEU A 295 -22.02 -13.64 -22.06
N TRP A 296 -21.77 -12.66 -22.91
CA TRP A 296 -22.24 -12.65 -24.29
C TRP A 296 -21.17 -13.19 -25.23
N VAL A 297 -21.50 -14.24 -25.98
CA VAL A 297 -20.62 -14.83 -27.00
C VAL A 297 -21.10 -14.38 -28.37
N THR A 298 -20.20 -13.75 -29.13
CA THR A 298 -20.52 -13.13 -30.43
C THR A 298 -19.55 -13.59 -31.52
N ASN A 299 -19.92 -13.42 -32.79
CA ASN A 299 -19.03 -13.73 -33.92
C ASN A 299 -18.05 -12.60 -34.28
N THR A 300 -18.11 -11.48 -33.54
CA THR A 300 -17.24 -10.31 -33.75
C THR A 300 -16.06 -10.34 -32.79
N ILE A 301 -14.90 -9.84 -33.22
CA ILE A 301 -13.73 -9.68 -32.34
C ILE A 301 -14.06 -8.69 -31.22
N THR A 302 -13.94 -9.14 -29.97
CA THR A 302 -14.26 -8.29 -28.81
C THR A 302 -13.05 -7.86 -28.00
N ASP A 303 -11.85 -8.35 -28.32
CA ASP A 303 -10.61 -8.10 -27.57
C ASP A 303 -9.65 -7.15 -28.28
N PHE A 304 -10.12 -6.39 -29.28
CA PHE A 304 -9.34 -5.34 -29.91
C PHE A 304 -9.06 -4.21 -28.90
N LYS A 305 -7.80 -4.03 -28.52
CA LYS A 305 -7.41 -3.08 -27.47
C LYS A 305 -6.06 -2.43 -27.74
N ARG A 306 -5.90 -1.23 -27.20
CA ARG A 306 -4.64 -0.50 -27.17
C ARG A 306 -3.62 -1.21 -26.27
N VAL A 307 -2.36 -1.21 -26.69
CA VAL A 307 -1.21 -1.68 -25.90
C VAL A 307 -0.61 -0.49 -25.17
N LEU A 308 -0.35 -0.66 -23.87
CA LEU A 308 0.21 0.36 -22.98
C LEU A 308 1.58 -0.09 -22.48
N ILE A 309 2.47 0.87 -22.26
CA ILE A 309 3.70 0.68 -21.50
C ILE A 309 3.35 0.77 -20.03
N LYS A 310 3.85 -0.16 -19.20
CA LYS A 310 3.47 -0.26 -17.78
C LYS A 310 4.67 -0.35 -16.85
N ASP A 311 5.71 -1.07 -17.24
CA ASP A 311 6.82 -1.51 -16.41
C ASP A 311 8.02 -0.54 -16.39
N LYS A 312 7.81 0.72 -16.81
CA LYS A 312 8.88 1.72 -16.92
C LYS A 312 8.40 3.09 -16.46
N PRO A 313 9.30 3.94 -15.92
CA PRO A 313 9.02 5.35 -15.69
C PRO A 313 8.49 6.06 -16.94
N TYR A 314 7.75 7.14 -16.75
CA TYR A 314 7.19 7.93 -17.82
C TYR A 314 8.29 8.76 -18.47
N HIS A 315 8.41 8.61 -19.78
CA HIS A 315 9.24 9.46 -20.62
C HIS A 315 8.40 9.88 -21.82
N GLU A 316 8.24 11.19 -22.03
CA GLU A 316 7.60 11.70 -23.24
C GLU A 316 8.55 11.51 -24.43
N LEU A 317 8.18 10.64 -25.37
CA LEU A 317 8.90 10.41 -26.61
C LEU A 317 8.31 11.26 -27.74
N SER A 318 9.16 11.63 -28.70
CA SER A 318 8.80 12.47 -29.85
C SER A 318 7.60 11.97 -30.69
N ASN A 319 7.27 10.68 -30.61
CA ASN A 319 6.17 10.03 -31.33
C ASN A 319 4.95 9.68 -30.45
N ASP A 320 4.99 9.88 -29.12
CA ASP A 320 3.98 9.35 -28.16
C ASP A 320 2.54 9.77 -28.43
N TYR A 321 2.31 10.84 -29.19
CA TYR A 321 0.97 11.34 -29.50
C TYR A 321 0.59 11.25 -30.97
N THR A 322 1.45 10.66 -31.79
CA THR A 322 1.24 10.57 -33.25
C THR A 322 1.03 9.13 -33.73
N GLN A 323 1.18 8.16 -32.84
CA GLN A 323 1.01 6.74 -33.10
C GLN A 323 0.25 6.03 -31.99
N ALA A 324 -0.27 4.83 -32.29
CA ALA A 324 -0.87 3.95 -31.30
C ALA A 324 -0.71 2.47 -31.69
N HIS A 325 -0.46 1.63 -30.69
CA HIS A 325 -0.27 0.19 -30.84
C HIS A 325 -1.52 -0.56 -30.38
N PHE A 326 -1.95 -1.57 -31.14
CA PHE A 326 -3.13 -2.37 -30.86
C PHE A 326 -2.84 -3.86 -30.95
N ARG A 327 -3.62 -4.65 -30.22
CA ARG A 327 -3.63 -6.11 -30.30
C ARG A 327 -5.04 -6.69 -30.21
N TRP A 328 -5.23 -7.87 -30.78
CA TRP A 328 -6.43 -8.72 -30.66
C TRP A 328 -6.05 -10.19 -30.85
N THR A 329 -6.95 -11.11 -30.50
CA THR A 329 -6.74 -12.54 -30.72
C THR A 329 -6.90 -12.86 -32.20
N PRO A 330 -5.88 -13.42 -32.89
CA PRO A 330 -5.95 -13.70 -34.32
C PRO A 330 -7.11 -14.62 -34.71
N ILE A 331 -7.69 -14.38 -35.89
CA ILE A 331 -8.66 -15.25 -36.55
C ILE A 331 -8.06 -15.79 -37.85
N ALA A 332 -8.64 -16.87 -38.40
CA ALA A 332 -8.17 -17.48 -39.65
C ALA A 332 -7.99 -16.45 -40.79
N ALA A 333 -6.95 -16.66 -41.61
CA ALA A 333 -6.39 -15.69 -42.55
C ALA A 333 -7.43 -14.92 -43.40
N GLY A 334 -7.31 -13.59 -43.42
CA GLY A 334 -8.16 -12.69 -44.20
C GLY A 334 -7.60 -11.27 -44.25
N LYS A 335 -8.17 -10.40 -45.10
CA LYS A 335 -7.81 -8.97 -45.12
C LYS A 335 -8.42 -8.28 -43.90
N ALA A 336 -7.61 -7.48 -43.21
CA ALA A 336 -8.04 -6.62 -42.12
C ALA A 336 -7.68 -5.16 -42.44
N SER A 337 -8.53 -4.24 -42.02
CA SER A 337 -8.26 -2.79 -42.03
C SER A 337 -8.70 -2.19 -40.72
N ILE A 338 -8.10 -1.06 -40.32
CA ILE A 338 -8.56 -0.31 -39.15
C ILE A 338 -9.22 0.97 -39.61
N GLU A 339 -10.37 1.28 -39.02
CA GLU A 339 -11.02 2.57 -39.19
C GLU A 339 -10.85 3.40 -37.92
N LEU A 340 -10.75 4.71 -38.09
CA LEU A 340 -10.75 5.70 -37.01
C LEU A 340 -11.90 6.70 -37.15
N SER A 341 -12.35 7.22 -36.01
CA SER A 341 -13.35 8.27 -35.88
C SER A 341 -12.90 9.31 -34.86
N THR A 342 -13.19 10.59 -35.11
CA THR A 342 -12.89 11.71 -34.19
C THR A 342 -14.14 12.39 -33.65
N ASP A 343 -15.32 11.81 -33.90
CA ASP A 343 -16.63 12.38 -33.57
C ASP A 343 -17.53 11.33 -32.91
N THR A 344 -16.95 10.54 -32.00
CA THR A 344 -17.65 9.53 -31.20
C THR A 344 -18.32 8.44 -32.05
N GLY A 345 -17.70 8.07 -33.17
CA GLY A 345 -18.15 6.98 -34.02
C GLY A 345 -19.26 7.35 -35.00
N ARG A 346 -19.57 8.64 -35.20
CA ARG A 346 -20.56 9.08 -36.19
C ARG A 346 -20.03 8.92 -37.61
N HIS A 347 -18.77 9.29 -37.86
CA HIS A 347 -18.09 9.09 -39.13
C HIS A 347 -16.81 8.27 -38.95
N TRP A 348 -16.57 7.33 -39.86
CA TRP A 348 -15.42 6.44 -39.85
C TRP A 348 -14.61 6.60 -41.14
N SER A 349 -13.29 6.59 -41.01
CA SER A 349 -12.35 6.69 -42.14
C SER A 349 -11.20 5.69 -41.96
N ALA A 350 -10.56 5.30 -43.05
CA ALA A 350 -9.43 4.36 -42.98
C ALA A 350 -8.26 4.98 -42.20
N ALA A 351 -7.72 4.22 -41.24
CA ALA A 351 -6.52 4.60 -40.50
C ALA A 351 -5.26 4.26 -41.30
N LYS A 352 -4.21 5.09 -41.19
CA LYS A 352 -2.88 4.75 -41.71
C LYS A 352 -2.23 3.74 -40.77
N ALA A 353 -2.41 2.46 -41.05
CA ALA A 353 -2.01 1.36 -40.18
C ALA A 353 -1.11 0.35 -40.88
N THR A 354 -0.09 -0.14 -40.16
CA THR A 354 0.63 -1.37 -40.48
C THR A 354 0.00 -2.49 -39.65
N ILE A 355 -0.48 -3.54 -40.31
CA ILE A 355 -1.29 -4.59 -39.68
C ILE A 355 -0.62 -5.94 -39.90
N ASP A 356 -0.38 -6.66 -38.80
CA ASP A 356 0.01 -8.06 -38.80
C ASP A 356 -1.21 -8.89 -38.36
N VAL A 357 -1.89 -9.51 -39.33
CA VAL A 357 -3.11 -10.28 -39.09
C VAL A 357 -2.81 -11.62 -38.41
N GLU A 358 -1.64 -12.21 -38.69
CA GLU A 358 -1.23 -13.52 -38.17
C GLU A 358 -0.99 -13.44 -36.65
N HIS A 359 -0.32 -12.39 -36.21
CA HIS A 359 -0.06 -12.13 -34.79
C HIS A 359 -1.11 -11.24 -34.12
N GLY A 360 -2.08 -10.73 -34.89
CA GLY A 360 -3.16 -9.92 -34.36
C GLY A 360 -2.68 -8.59 -33.78
N THR A 361 -1.75 -7.92 -34.46
CA THR A 361 -1.19 -6.63 -34.00
C THR A 361 -1.30 -5.55 -35.06
N ALA A 362 -1.34 -4.29 -34.63
CA ALA A 362 -1.30 -3.16 -35.54
C ALA A 362 -0.63 -1.93 -34.93
N VAL A 363 0.02 -1.14 -35.80
CA VAL A 363 0.56 0.19 -35.47
C VAL A 363 -0.12 1.23 -36.35
N ILE A 364 -0.79 2.19 -35.73
CA ILE A 364 -1.40 3.34 -36.41
C ILE A 364 -0.45 4.52 -36.31
N THR A 365 -0.29 5.27 -37.40
CA THR A 365 0.55 6.48 -37.46
C THR A 365 -0.22 7.67 -38.03
N GLY A 366 0.35 8.87 -37.91
CA GLY A 366 -0.25 10.10 -38.45
C GLY A 366 -1.43 10.62 -37.63
N LEU A 367 -1.52 10.23 -36.36
CA LEU A 367 -2.47 10.82 -35.43
C LEU A 367 -2.07 12.27 -35.12
N ARG A 368 -3.07 13.14 -34.97
CA ARG A 368 -2.87 14.53 -34.51
C ARG A 368 -2.93 14.58 -32.98
N LYS A 369 -1.98 15.29 -32.37
CA LYS A 369 -1.93 15.55 -30.93
C LYS A 369 -3.22 16.24 -30.44
N ASP A 370 -3.53 16.03 -29.16
CA ASP A 370 -4.65 16.61 -28.40
C ASP A 370 -6.03 16.31 -29.01
N LYS A 371 -6.20 15.07 -29.48
CA LYS A 371 -7.43 14.61 -30.09
C LYS A 371 -7.86 13.24 -29.57
N LEU A 372 -9.15 13.11 -29.26
CA LEU A 372 -9.78 11.83 -28.97
C LEU A 372 -10.09 11.08 -30.28
N TYR A 373 -9.55 9.87 -30.40
CA TYR A 373 -9.86 8.94 -31.47
C TYR A 373 -10.60 7.72 -30.94
N HIS A 374 -11.49 7.19 -31.76
CA HIS A 374 -12.09 5.87 -31.60
C HIS A 374 -11.63 4.99 -32.76
N PHE A 375 -11.30 3.74 -32.46
CA PHE A 375 -10.77 2.77 -33.40
C PHE A 375 -11.62 1.50 -33.40
N ARG A 376 -11.75 0.90 -34.58
CA ARG A 376 -12.28 -0.46 -34.73
C ARG A 376 -11.55 -1.20 -35.82
N LEU A 377 -11.40 -2.49 -35.64
CA LEU A 377 -10.95 -3.42 -36.66
C LEU A 377 -12.11 -3.76 -37.59
N VAL A 378 -11.86 -3.78 -38.89
CA VAL A 378 -12.79 -4.19 -39.93
C VAL A 378 -12.26 -5.45 -40.58
N LEU A 379 -13.09 -6.49 -40.56
CA LEU A 379 -12.79 -7.82 -41.09
C LEU A 379 -13.93 -8.24 -42.03
N LYS A 380 -13.71 -9.32 -42.79
CA LYS A 380 -14.73 -9.87 -43.70
C LYS A 380 -16.06 -10.19 -43.00
N ASN A 381 -16.00 -10.65 -41.74
CA ASN A 381 -17.13 -11.14 -40.95
C ASN A 381 -17.71 -10.11 -39.97
N GLY A 382 -17.24 -8.86 -40.00
CA GLY A 382 -17.80 -7.79 -39.17
C GLY A 382 -16.76 -6.81 -38.64
N ARG A 383 -17.17 -6.07 -37.61
CA ARG A 383 -16.35 -5.06 -36.94
C ARG A 383 -16.07 -5.50 -35.52
N SER A 384 -14.90 -5.15 -35.00
CA SER A 384 -14.57 -5.42 -33.60
C SER A 384 -15.36 -4.52 -32.64
N ASN A 385 -15.16 -4.74 -31.34
CA ASN A 385 -15.39 -3.71 -30.33
C ASN A 385 -14.64 -2.41 -30.67
N ILE A 386 -15.15 -1.30 -30.15
CA ILE A 386 -14.50 0.01 -30.24
C ILE A 386 -13.53 0.16 -29.08
N THR A 387 -12.35 0.72 -29.36
CA THR A 387 -11.39 1.17 -28.36
C THR A 387 -11.03 2.62 -28.63
N SER A 388 -10.56 3.35 -27.62
CA SER A 388 -10.37 4.80 -27.70
C SER A 388 -8.95 5.19 -27.30
N TYR A 389 -8.54 6.40 -27.68
CA TYR A 389 -7.28 7.00 -27.24
C TYR A 389 -7.32 8.51 -27.38
N TYR A 390 -7.03 9.23 -26.29
CA TYR A 390 -6.72 10.66 -26.35
C TYR A 390 -5.21 10.86 -26.56
N THR A 391 -4.86 11.40 -27.71
CA THR A 391 -3.48 11.55 -28.20
C THR A 391 -2.79 12.78 -27.61
N GLY A 392 -2.62 12.85 -26.29
CA GLY A 392 -2.02 14.01 -25.66
C GLY A 392 -2.14 14.01 -24.16
N LEU A 393 -1.98 15.21 -23.59
CA LEU A 393 -2.23 15.52 -22.19
C LEU A 393 -3.64 16.09 -22.07
N LEU A 394 -4.57 15.33 -21.48
CA LEU A 394 -5.96 15.77 -21.36
C LEU A 394 -6.08 16.73 -20.17
N ASP A 395 -6.22 18.03 -20.44
CA ASP A 395 -6.32 19.03 -19.36
C ASP A 395 -7.63 18.85 -18.56
N VAL A 396 -7.52 18.85 -17.23
CA VAL A 396 -8.67 18.78 -16.29
C VAL A 396 -9.70 19.90 -16.52
N LYS A 397 -9.30 21.05 -17.09
CA LYS A 397 -10.20 22.15 -17.47
C LYS A 397 -11.31 21.71 -18.43
N GLN A 398 -11.08 20.67 -19.23
CA GLN A 398 -12.11 20.10 -20.11
C GLN A 398 -13.27 19.45 -19.34
N PHE A 399 -13.09 19.15 -18.06
CA PHE A 399 -14.12 18.62 -17.14
C PHE A 399 -14.72 19.72 -16.26
N GLY A 400 -14.44 20.99 -16.55
CA GLY A 400 -14.90 22.12 -15.75
C GLY A 400 -14.08 22.34 -14.46
N VAL A 401 -12.89 21.76 -14.37
CA VAL A 401 -11.98 21.91 -13.22
C VAL A 401 -11.02 23.06 -13.49
N TYR A 402 -11.30 24.23 -12.90
CA TYR A 402 -10.47 25.43 -13.03
C TYR A 402 -9.82 25.75 -11.69
N GLY A 403 -8.50 25.63 -11.62
CA GLY A 403 -7.75 25.81 -10.37
C GLY A 403 -7.99 27.18 -9.73
N ASN A 404 -8.37 27.18 -8.46
CA ASN A 404 -8.61 28.37 -7.63
C ASN A 404 -8.50 28.03 -6.13
N ASP A 405 -8.44 29.05 -5.28
CA ASP A 405 -8.18 28.85 -3.86
C ASP A 405 -9.34 28.28 -3.02
N THR A 406 -10.56 28.23 -3.56
CA THR A 406 -11.76 28.00 -2.71
C THR A 406 -12.59 26.79 -3.11
N THR A 407 -12.63 26.45 -4.39
CA THR A 407 -13.46 25.35 -4.90
C THR A 407 -12.86 24.00 -4.52
N ASP A 408 -13.72 23.13 -4.02
CA ASP A 408 -13.47 21.69 -3.91
C ASP A 408 -13.69 21.03 -5.27
N HIS A 409 -12.64 20.41 -5.81
CA HIS A 409 -12.64 19.79 -7.14
C HIS A 409 -12.75 18.27 -7.09
N THR A 410 -12.94 17.67 -5.91
CA THR A 410 -12.84 16.22 -5.68
C THR A 410 -13.66 15.40 -6.67
N ASP A 411 -14.98 15.65 -6.73
CA ASP A 411 -15.89 14.85 -7.55
C ASP A 411 -15.57 14.95 -9.05
N ARG A 412 -15.28 16.16 -9.53
CA ARG A 412 -14.97 16.40 -10.95
C ARG A 412 -13.63 15.81 -11.37
N ILE A 413 -12.64 15.82 -10.48
CA ILE A 413 -11.35 15.15 -10.73
C ILE A 413 -11.56 13.63 -10.78
N ASN A 414 -12.35 13.05 -9.87
CA ASN A 414 -12.67 11.62 -9.88
C ASN A 414 -13.46 11.22 -11.14
N GLU A 415 -14.38 12.06 -11.62
CA GLU A 415 -15.05 11.89 -12.91
C GLU A 415 -14.06 11.91 -14.09
N ALA A 416 -13.11 12.84 -14.08
CA ALA A 416 -12.09 12.93 -15.12
C ALA A 416 -11.17 11.69 -15.14
N ILE A 417 -10.74 11.22 -13.98
CA ILE A 417 -9.97 9.97 -13.83
C ILE A 417 -10.77 8.78 -14.38
N THR A 418 -12.04 8.67 -14.02
CA THR A 418 -12.94 7.62 -14.50
C THR A 418 -13.08 7.65 -16.02
N PHE A 419 -13.22 8.84 -16.61
CA PHE A 419 -13.26 8.99 -18.07
C PHE A 419 -11.96 8.49 -18.73
N VAL A 420 -10.79 8.91 -18.23
CA VAL A 420 -9.49 8.50 -18.79
C VAL A 420 -9.29 6.99 -18.66
N HIS A 421 -9.67 6.40 -17.53
CA HIS A 421 -9.68 4.94 -17.35
C HIS A 421 -10.56 4.24 -18.40
N ASN A 422 -11.81 4.70 -18.57
CA ASN A 422 -12.80 4.09 -19.46
C ASN A 422 -12.44 4.17 -20.95
N ILE A 423 -11.67 5.18 -21.37
CA ILE A 423 -11.15 5.24 -22.76
C ILE A 423 -9.91 4.36 -22.97
N GLY A 424 -9.50 3.57 -21.98
CA GLY A 424 -8.35 2.68 -22.06
C GLY A 424 -7.04 3.32 -21.57
N GLY A 425 -7.11 4.32 -20.69
CA GLY A 425 -5.97 4.99 -20.05
C GLY A 425 -5.46 6.23 -20.79
N GLY A 426 -4.52 6.94 -20.16
CA GLY A 426 -3.93 8.17 -20.68
C GLY A 426 -3.45 9.10 -19.58
N THR A 427 -3.07 10.33 -19.96
CA THR A 427 -2.57 11.33 -19.03
C THR A 427 -3.58 12.45 -18.82
N LEU A 428 -3.97 12.64 -17.57
CA LEU A 428 -4.75 13.77 -17.09
C LEU A 428 -3.80 14.87 -16.60
N PHE A 429 -3.90 16.05 -17.20
CA PHE A 429 -2.97 17.16 -16.98
C PHE A 429 -3.57 18.25 -16.12
N PHE A 430 -2.84 18.60 -15.07
CA PHE A 430 -3.11 19.73 -14.20
C PHE A 430 -2.23 20.89 -14.66
N SER A 431 -2.83 21.86 -15.33
CA SER A 431 -2.18 23.13 -15.71
C SER A 431 -2.14 24.10 -14.53
N GLU A 432 -1.84 25.38 -14.76
CA GLU A 432 -1.75 26.39 -13.71
C GLU A 432 -3.00 26.47 -12.82
N GLY A 433 -2.78 26.67 -11.52
CA GLY A 433 -3.84 26.90 -10.53
C GLY A 433 -3.78 25.96 -9.33
N ILE A 434 -4.71 26.17 -8.40
CA ILE A 434 -4.81 25.40 -7.15
C ILE A 434 -6.03 24.47 -7.20
N PHE A 435 -5.80 23.18 -7.04
CA PHE A 435 -6.82 22.14 -7.11
C PHE A 435 -7.03 21.56 -5.73
N ASN A 436 -8.03 22.09 -5.01
CA ASN A 436 -8.37 21.56 -3.68
C ASN A 436 -9.10 20.23 -3.80
N VAL A 437 -8.65 19.22 -3.04
CA VAL A 437 -9.20 17.86 -3.08
C VAL A 437 -9.32 17.28 -1.68
N ARG A 438 -10.28 16.37 -1.48
CA ARG A 438 -10.34 15.42 -0.36
C ARG A 438 -9.60 14.15 -0.78
N THR A 439 -10.34 13.07 -1.03
CA THR A 439 -9.80 11.81 -1.52
C THR A 439 -9.99 11.69 -3.03
N VAL A 440 -8.86 11.62 -3.73
CA VAL A 440 -8.80 11.32 -5.16
C VAL A 440 -8.67 9.80 -5.32
N HIS A 441 -9.65 9.20 -5.99
CA HIS A 441 -9.67 7.75 -6.26
C HIS A 441 -8.92 7.46 -7.54
N LEU A 442 -7.74 6.84 -7.41
CA LEU A 442 -6.92 6.45 -8.54
C LEU A 442 -7.61 5.32 -9.33
N GLN A 443 -7.24 5.18 -10.59
CA GLN A 443 -7.73 4.12 -11.47
C GLN A 443 -6.59 3.59 -12.35
N SER A 444 -6.66 2.31 -12.71
CA SER A 444 -5.63 1.67 -13.54
C SER A 444 -5.45 2.38 -14.88
N ASN A 445 -4.20 2.49 -15.34
CA ASN A 445 -3.80 3.12 -16.60
C ASN A 445 -4.01 4.65 -16.68
N VAL A 446 -4.23 5.33 -15.55
CA VAL A 446 -4.37 6.79 -15.50
C VAL A 446 -3.09 7.42 -14.95
N TYR A 447 -2.57 8.40 -15.69
CA TYR A 447 -1.40 9.18 -15.28
C TYR A 447 -1.87 10.58 -14.88
N LEU A 448 -1.54 11.03 -13.69
CA LEU A 448 -1.75 12.40 -13.24
C LEU A 448 -0.45 13.17 -13.51
N TYR A 449 -0.48 14.16 -14.39
CA TYR A 449 0.67 15.04 -14.66
C TYR A 449 0.43 16.41 -14.02
N ILE A 450 1.23 16.76 -13.03
CA ILE A 450 1.15 18.00 -12.26
C ILE A 450 2.15 18.99 -12.83
N GLY A 451 1.66 19.95 -13.61
CA GLY A 451 2.51 20.97 -14.24
C GLY A 451 3.16 21.90 -13.22
N LYS A 452 4.29 22.51 -13.60
CA LYS A 452 5.10 23.40 -12.74
C LYS A 452 4.33 24.49 -11.97
N GLN A 453 3.23 25.00 -12.53
CA GLN A 453 2.40 26.06 -11.93
C GLN A 453 1.12 25.51 -11.27
N ALA A 454 0.95 24.20 -11.23
CA ALA A 454 -0.16 23.52 -10.59
C ALA A 454 0.17 23.23 -9.12
N THR A 455 -0.83 23.37 -8.26
CA THR A 455 -0.79 22.87 -6.88
C THR A 455 -2.00 21.98 -6.63
N ILE A 456 -1.79 20.72 -6.26
CA ILE A 456 -2.87 19.90 -5.70
C ILE A 456 -2.81 20.02 -4.18
N ARG A 457 -3.92 20.41 -3.56
CA ARG A 457 -3.96 20.84 -2.16
C ARG A 457 -5.02 20.08 -1.37
N ALA A 458 -4.63 19.42 -0.28
CA ALA A 458 -5.58 18.68 0.53
C ALA A 458 -6.57 19.61 1.28
N LEU A 459 -7.83 19.18 1.35
CA LEU A 459 -8.89 19.67 2.23
C LEU A 459 -9.10 18.69 3.39
N LYS A 460 -9.82 19.15 4.42
CA LYS A 460 -10.39 18.26 5.44
C LYS A 460 -11.52 17.43 4.85
N GLY A 461 -11.81 16.29 5.49
CA GLY A 461 -12.88 15.39 5.09
C GLY A 461 -12.47 14.42 3.99
N ALA A 462 -11.26 13.86 4.07
CA ALA A 462 -10.92 12.64 3.34
C ALA A 462 -11.95 11.53 3.64
N ASP A 463 -11.98 10.48 2.82
CA ASP A 463 -12.87 9.35 3.02
C ASP A 463 -12.73 8.76 4.43
N ALA A 464 -13.85 8.26 4.95
CA ALA A 464 -13.87 7.63 6.25
C ALA A 464 -13.00 6.36 6.25
N PRO A 465 -12.34 6.04 7.38
CA PRO A 465 -11.69 4.75 7.56
C PRO A 465 -12.61 3.58 7.19
N GLU A 466 -12.07 2.58 6.49
CA GLU A 466 -12.85 1.43 6.05
C GLU A 466 -13.42 0.59 7.22
N THR A 467 -14.54 -0.08 6.96
CA THR A 467 -15.11 -1.04 7.91
C THR A 467 -14.32 -2.35 7.87
N THR A 468 -13.98 -2.89 9.05
CA THR A 468 -13.15 -4.07 9.24
C THR A 468 -13.92 -5.20 9.93
N TRP A 469 -13.33 -6.41 9.96
CA TRP A 469 -13.84 -7.53 10.74
C TRP A 469 -13.40 -7.50 12.22
N PHE A 470 -12.36 -6.73 12.55
CA PHE A 470 -11.75 -6.71 13.87
C PHE A 470 -11.77 -5.31 14.48
N SER A 471 -11.84 -5.24 15.81
CA SER A 471 -11.71 -3.99 16.56
C SER A 471 -10.23 -3.58 16.68
N ASP A 472 -9.93 -2.30 16.51
CA ASP A 472 -8.59 -1.71 16.67
C ASP A 472 -8.27 -1.33 18.14
N ARG A 473 -9.26 -1.43 19.04
CA ARG A 473 -9.23 -0.78 20.37
C ARG A 473 -8.10 -1.20 21.32
N ALA A 474 -7.44 -2.33 21.08
CA ALA A 474 -6.31 -2.76 21.90
C ALA A 474 -4.96 -2.19 21.44
N TYR A 475 -4.86 -1.57 20.25
CA TYR A 475 -3.59 -0.98 19.82
C TYR A 475 -3.51 0.50 20.14
N ARG A 476 -2.69 0.85 21.14
CA ARG A 476 -2.21 2.23 21.30
C ARG A 476 -0.72 2.40 21.56
N SER A 477 0.00 1.29 21.74
CA SER A 477 1.46 1.22 21.61
C SER A 477 1.91 -0.17 22.07
N GLY A 478 2.32 -1.04 21.15
CA GLY A 478 3.13 -2.22 21.49
C GLY A 478 4.53 -1.85 22.00
N LEU A 479 4.67 -0.74 22.72
CA LEU A 479 5.84 -0.26 23.44
C LEU A 479 5.90 -0.81 24.86
N SER A 480 4.78 -1.31 25.38
CA SER A 480 4.76 -1.89 26.73
C SER A 480 5.46 -3.24 26.71
N PRO A 481 6.52 -3.43 27.51
CA PRO A 481 7.13 -4.74 27.67
C PRO A 481 6.26 -5.72 28.45
N ILE A 482 5.11 -5.31 29.02
CA ILE A 482 4.32 -6.13 29.96
C ILE A 482 2.83 -6.21 29.65
N ASP A 483 2.34 -5.52 28.62
CA ASP A 483 0.91 -5.47 28.26
C ASP A 483 0.60 -6.48 27.15
N PRO A 484 -0.17 -7.55 27.44
CA PRO A 484 -0.48 -8.58 26.47
C PRO A 484 -1.56 -8.17 25.46
N GLY A 485 -2.23 -7.02 25.62
CA GLY A 485 -3.39 -6.59 24.82
C GLY A 485 -3.27 -6.85 23.31
N PRO A 486 -2.17 -6.44 22.64
CA PRO A 486 -1.93 -6.72 21.22
C PRO A 486 -2.00 -8.19 20.78
N TYR A 487 -1.80 -9.13 21.71
CA TYR A 487 -1.69 -10.57 21.49
C TYR A 487 -2.86 -11.37 22.08
N GLU A 488 -3.85 -10.71 22.73
CA GLU A 488 -4.99 -11.39 23.35
C GLU A 488 -5.86 -12.14 22.33
N ASP A 489 -6.11 -11.51 21.18
CA ASP A 489 -6.62 -12.17 19.99
C ASP A 489 -5.46 -12.46 19.02
N PRO A 490 -5.00 -13.71 18.90
CA PRO A 490 -3.87 -14.04 18.04
C PRO A 490 -4.16 -13.77 16.56
N GLU A 491 -5.42 -13.75 16.11
CA GLU A 491 -5.79 -13.54 14.71
C GLU A 491 -6.08 -12.07 14.36
N ASN A 492 -6.26 -11.20 15.35
CA ASN A 492 -6.46 -9.78 15.12
C ASN A 492 -5.13 -9.11 14.75
N TYR A 493 -4.90 -8.91 13.45
CA TYR A 493 -3.72 -8.19 12.98
C TYR A 493 -3.82 -6.69 13.21
N LEU A 494 -5.03 -6.13 13.40
CA LEU A 494 -5.21 -4.70 13.64
C LEU A 494 -4.69 -4.27 15.01
N THR A 495 -4.42 -5.20 15.91
CA THR A 495 -3.88 -4.89 17.23
C THR A 495 -2.36 -4.93 17.25
N LYS A 496 -1.70 -5.24 16.13
CA LYS A 496 -0.28 -5.61 16.08
C LYS A 496 0.59 -4.67 15.26
N GLN A 497 0.07 -3.60 14.67
CA GLN A 497 0.83 -2.69 13.79
C GLN A 497 0.43 -1.23 14.06
N ASP A 498 1.14 -0.25 13.50
CA ASP A 498 0.82 1.17 13.68
C ASP A 498 -0.63 1.47 13.23
N VAL A 499 -1.35 2.37 13.91
CA VAL A 499 -2.69 2.88 13.51
C VAL A 499 -2.67 3.30 12.04
N GLY A 500 -1.58 3.94 11.62
CA GLY A 500 -1.38 4.36 10.24
C GLY A 500 -1.34 3.21 9.21
N HIS A 501 -1.14 1.96 9.59
CA HIS A 501 -1.09 0.80 8.69
C HIS A 501 -2.44 0.06 8.58
N HIS A 502 -3.49 0.53 9.24
CA HIS A 502 -4.79 -0.16 9.26
C HIS A 502 -5.75 0.30 8.18
N TYR A 503 -5.88 1.61 8.07
CA TYR A 503 -6.89 2.26 7.24
C TYR A 503 -6.19 2.91 6.05
N PHE A 504 -6.63 2.54 4.85
CA PHE A 504 -6.03 2.99 3.60
C PHE A 504 -6.87 4.06 2.92
N HIS A 505 -8.18 4.09 3.17
CA HIS A 505 -9.10 4.99 2.47
C HIS A 505 -9.00 6.44 2.97
N ASN A 506 -8.58 6.66 4.22
CA ASN A 506 -8.42 7.98 4.84
C ASN A 506 -7.15 8.70 4.34
N ALA A 507 -7.03 8.83 3.02
CA ALA A 507 -5.87 9.38 2.32
C ALA A 507 -6.30 10.44 1.28
N MET A 508 -5.34 11.28 0.87
CA MET A 508 -5.56 12.26 -0.19
C MET A 508 -5.64 11.60 -1.58
N PHE A 509 -4.83 10.58 -1.83
CA PHE A 509 -4.87 9.74 -3.02
C PHE A 509 -4.91 8.27 -2.60
N PHE A 510 -5.88 7.52 -3.10
CA PHE A 510 -6.08 6.12 -2.73
C PHE A 510 -6.16 5.23 -3.97
N GLY A 511 -5.53 4.06 -3.90
CA GLY A 511 -5.62 3.01 -4.90
C GLY A 511 -5.54 1.61 -4.29
N GLU A 512 -6.42 0.71 -4.73
CA GLU A 512 -6.45 -0.69 -4.31
C GLU A 512 -6.58 -1.62 -5.52
N ARG A 513 -5.65 -2.58 -5.65
CA ARG A 513 -5.62 -3.56 -6.76
C ARG A 513 -5.62 -2.94 -8.15
N LEU A 514 -4.91 -1.82 -8.27
CA LEU A 514 -4.78 -1.08 -9.51
C LEU A 514 -3.46 -1.38 -10.22
N ASP A 515 -3.40 -1.12 -11.52
CA ASP A 515 -2.25 -1.38 -12.36
C ASP A 515 -1.92 -0.16 -13.23
N ASN A 516 -0.63 0.17 -13.37
CA ASN A 516 -0.13 1.23 -14.25
C ASN A 516 -0.66 2.62 -13.86
N ILE A 517 -0.33 3.06 -12.65
CA ILE A 517 -0.68 4.39 -12.12
C ILE A 517 0.56 5.26 -12.07
N LYS A 518 0.42 6.53 -12.48
CA LYS A 518 1.53 7.48 -12.41
C LYS A 518 1.07 8.81 -11.82
N ILE A 519 1.83 9.37 -10.89
CA ILE A 519 1.64 10.71 -10.33
C ILE A 519 2.96 11.45 -10.51
N ILE A 520 3.03 12.23 -11.57
CA ILE A 520 4.29 12.74 -12.12
C ILE A 520 4.23 14.23 -12.39
N GLY A 521 5.38 14.86 -12.61
CA GLY A 521 5.51 16.25 -13.03
C GLY A 521 6.31 17.08 -12.04
N ASN A 522 6.28 18.38 -12.18
CA ASN A 522 7.18 19.30 -11.47
C ASN A 522 6.44 20.46 -10.77
N GLY A 523 5.14 20.28 -10.51
CA GLY A 523 4.36 21.17 -9.65
C GLY A 523 4.46 20.83 -8.16
N LEU A 524 3.46 21.26 -7.40
CA LEU A 524 3.38 21.07 -5.95
C LEU A 524 2.21 20.15 -5.57
N ILE A 525 2.45 19.20 -4.68
CA ILE A 525 1.40 18.47 -3.96
C ILE A 525 1.57 18.75 -2.47
N THR A 526 0.54 19.29 -1.83
CA THR A 526 0.62 19.68 -0.42
C THR A 526 -0.56 19.15 0.38
N GLY A 527 -0.27 18.59 1.56
CA GLY A 527 -1.30 18.24 2.53
C GLY A 527 -1.91 19.47 3.21
N ASN A 528 -1.39 20.68 2.98
CA ASN A 528 -1.92 21.96 3.50
C ASN A 528 -2.12 22.00 5.03
N GLY A 529 -1.50 21.09 5.77
CA GLY A 529 -1.74 20.92 7.20
C GLY A 529 -3.09 20.28 7.57
N ASN A 530 -3.80 19.72 6.61
CA ASN A 530 -5.06 19.00 6.82
C ASN A 530 -4.87 17.50 7.03
N LEU A 531 -3.71 16.95 6.67
CA LEU A 531 -3.33 15.57 6.94
C LEU A 531 -2.67 15.45 8.32
N VAL A 532 -3.03 14.47 9.13
CA VAL A 532 -2.56 14.33 10.52
C VAL A 532 -1.31 13.46 10.61
N THR A 533 -0.41 13.73 11.56
CA THR A 533 0.85 12.97 11.77
C THR A 533 0.86 12.04 12.99
N SER A 534 -0.15 12.12 13.88
CA SER A 534 -0.12 11.38 15.15
C SER A 534 -0.64 9.95 15.05
N ASP A 535 -0.13 9.04 15.89
CA ASP A 535 -0.68 7.69 16.11
C ASP A 535 -2.12 7.68 16.65
N LYS A 536 -2.60 8.83 17.12
CA LYS A 536 -3.95 9.00 17.67
C LYS A 536 -4.93 9.58 16.65
N VAL A 537 -4.63 9.46 15.36
CA VAL A 537 -5.44 10.04 14.27
C VAL A 537 -6.93 9.70 14.38
N MET A 538 -7.29 8.47 14.77
CA MET A 538 -8.68 8.04 14.85
C MET A 538 -9.45 8.67 16.03
N ASN A 539 -8.77 9.30 17.00
CA ASN A 539 -9.40 10.10 18.06
C ASN A 539 -9.88 11.48 17.59
N ASN A 540 -9.49 11.91 16.38
CA ASN A 540 -9.94 13.18 15.84
C ASN A 540 -11.40 13.12 15.37
N THR A 541 -11.99 14.29 15.17
CA THR A 541 -13.29 14.40 14.49
C THR A 541 -13.23 13.75 13.10
N PRO A 542 -14.33 13.18 12.59
CA PRO A 542 -14.31 12.42 11.33
C PRO A 542 -13.68 13.16 10.14
N ASP A 543 -13.87 14.48 10.05
CA ASP A 543 -13.28 15.33 9.00
C ASP A 543 -11.76 15.55 9.12
N LYS A 544 -11.14 15.11 10.22
CA LYS A 544 -9.70 15.24 10.52
C LYS A 544 -9.01 13.89 10.72
N ARG A 545 -9.52 12.84 10.08
CA ARG A 545 -8.93 11.49 10.13
C ARG A 545 -8.03 11.16 8.95
N GLY A 546 -7.93 12.04 7.94
CA GLY A 546 -6.98 11.87 6.84
C GLY A 546 -5.53 12.00 7.32
N ASP A 547 -4.68 11.02 7.05
CA ASP A 547 -3.29 10.98 7.54
C ASP A 547 -2.25 10.58 6.50
N LYS A 548 -2.65 10.24 5.27
CA LYS A 548 -1.71 9.86 4.20
C LYS A 548 -1.91 10.74 2.98
N MET A 549 -0.82 11.07 2.31
CA MET A 549 -0.90 11.68 0.99
C MET A 549 -1.21 10.62 -0.06
N PHE A 550 -0.38 9.59 -0.20
CA PHE A 550 -0.58 8.46 -1.10
C PHE A 550 -0.75 7.17 -0.30
N SER A 551 -1.82 6.43 -0.58
CA SER A 551 -2.13 5.15 0.04
C SER A 551 -2.41 4.12 -1.04
N LEU A 552 -1.52 3.15 -1.21
CA LEU A 552 -1.57 2.16 -2.28
C LEU A 552 -1.55 0.75 -1.70
N LYS A 553 -2.56 -0.04 -2.05
CA LYS A 553 -2.74 -1.40 -1.55
C LYS A 553 -2.81 -2.38 -2.72
N LEU A 554 -1.90 -3.36 -2.74
CA LEU A 554 -1.87 -4.44 -3.75
C LEU A 554 -1.85 -3.93 -5.20
N CYS A 555 -1.20 -2.81 -5.46
CA CYS A 555 -1.11 -2.24 -6.81
C CYS A 555 0.06 -2.83 -7.59
N THR A 556 0.14 -2.56 -8.88
CA THR A 556 1.30 -2.92 -9.71
C THR A 556 1.66 -1.79 -10.67
N ASN A 557 2.94 -1.64 -11.02
CA ASN A 557 3.40 -0.67 -12.01
C ASN A 557 3.05 0.77 -11.60
N VAL A 558 3.64 1.23 -10.49
CA VAL A 558 3.37 2.54 -9.89
C VAL A 558 4.55 3.47 -10.09
N GLU A 559 4.28 4.73 -10.41
CA GLU A 559 5.29 5.78 -10.47
C GLU A 559 4.84 7.03 -9.70
N ILE A 560 5.71 7.57 -8.85
CA ILE A 560 5.52 8.84 -8.16
C ILE A 560 6.81 9.64 -8.26
N GLY A 561 6.80 10.76 -8.99
CA GLY A 561 8.05 11.49 -9.16
C GLY A 561 8.05 12.73 -10.02
N GLY A 562 9.23 13.34 -10.10
CA GLY A 562 9.54 14.47 -10.96
C GLY A 562 9.51 14.14 -12.45
N ILE A 563 10.03 15.07 -13.26
CA ILE A 563 10.47 14.78 -14.63
C ILE A 563 11.78 14.01 -14.53
N HIS A 564 11.80 12.77 -15.03
CA HIS A 564 12.93 11.86 -14.91
C HIS A 564 14.26 12.48 -15.34
N ARG A 565 15.31 12.28 -14.54
CA ARG A 565 16.71 12.58 -14.90
C ARG A 565 17.67 11.44 -14.58
N ASP A 566 18.60 11.19 -15.51
CA ASP A 566 19.66 10.20 -15.37
C ASP A 566 20.85 10.69 -14.52
N ASN A 567 21.01 12.01 -14.35
CA ASN A 567 22.06 12.53 -13.48
C ASN A 567 21.80 12.13 -12.02
N ASP A 568 22.88 11.90 -11.28
CA ASP A 568 22.79 11.66 -9.85
C ASP A 568 22.58 12.97 -9.09
N LEU A 569 21.69 12.96 -8.10
CA LEU A 569 21.52 14.08 -7.17
C LEU A 569 22.62 14.05 -6.11
N TRP A 570 23.20 15.21 -5.81
CA TRP A 570 24.15 15.42 -4.72
C TRP A 570 23.84 16.72 -3.96
N TYR A 571 24.69 17.08 -3.01
CA TYR A 571 24.43 18.14 -2.04
C TYR A 571 25.63 19.08 -1.86
N ASP A 572 25.36 20.39 -1.86
CA ASP A 572 26.32 21.44 -1.51
C ASP A 572 26.04 21.93 -0.09
N SER A 573 26.93 21.60 0.84
CA SER A 573 26.79 21.97 2.26
C SER A 573 26.98 23.46 2.54
N THR A 574 27.60 24.21 1.64
CA THR A 574 27.80 25.66 1.80
C THR A 574 26.54 26.42 1.43
N LYS A 575 25.84 25.97 0.38
CA LYS A 575 24.60 26.59 -0.11
C LYS A 575 23.34 26.02 0.53
N ASP A 576 23.46 24.87 1.17
CA ASP A 576 22.34 24.09 1.69
C ASP A 576 21.29 23.75 0.61
N MET A 577 21.78 23.25 -0.52
CA MET A 577 20.94 22.94 -1.67
C MET A 577 21.42 21.67 -2.39
N PRO A 578 20.47 20.87 -2.93
CA PRO A 578 20.81 19.77 -3.80
C PRO A 578 21.20 20.28 -5.20
N TYR A 579 21.97 19.50 -5.93
CA TYR A 579 22.31 19.75 -7.34
C TYR A 579 22.51 18.42 -8.08
N TYR A 580 22.41 18.45 -9.41
CA TYR A 580 22.70 17.27 -10.23
C TYR A 580 24.17 17.24 -10.64
N VAL A 581 24.85 16.11 -10.41
CA VAL A 581 26.27 15.94 -10.76
C VAL A 581 26.46 16.11 -12.26
N GLY A 582 27.50 16.87 -12.64
CA GLY A 582 27.83 17.19 -14.03
C GLY A 582 27.10 18.43 -14.57
N GLN A 583 26.33 19.15 -13.75
CA GLN A 583 25.74 20.44 -14.09
C GLN A 583 26.20 21.51 -13.10
N ASP A 584 26.63 22.67 -13.60
CA ASP A 584 27.06 23.82 -12.78
C ASP A 584 25.86 24.68 -12.31
N ASN A 585 24.71 24.06 -12.02
CA ASN A 585 23.51 24.77 -11.54
C ASN A 585 22.73 23.98 -10.48
N PHE A 586 21.94 24.70 -9.68
CA PHE A 586 21.09 24.17 -8.61
C PHE A 586 19.63 24.07 -9.09
N ASP A 587 19.44 23.67 -10.36
CA ASP A 587 18.12 23.61 -10.98
C ASP A 587 17.30 22.41 -10.49
N ASP A 588 16.37 22.69 -9.59
CA ASP A 588 15.41 21.71 -9.06
C ASP A 588 14.07 21.70 -9.82
N SER A 589 13.97 22.37 -10.98
CA SER A 589 12.72 22.53 -11.72
C SER A 589 12.14 21.25 -12.32
N ASN A 590 12.84 20.13 -12.20
CA ASN A 590 12.38 18.80 -12.60
C ASN A 590 11.73 18.07 -11.44
N MET A 591 12.02 18.48 -10.20
CA MET A 591 11.59 17.73 -9.04
C MET A 591 10.12 18.00 -8.74
N LEU A 592 9.37 16.94 -8.43
CA LEU A 592 8.04 17.07 -7.86
C LEU A 592 8.17 17.59 -6.43
N GLN A 593 7.50 18.70 -6.13
CA GLN A 593 7.56 19.32 -4.80
C GLN A 593 6.45 18.75 -3.93
N ILE A 594 6.80 18.32 -2.72
CA ILE A 594 5.86 17.73 -1.77
C ILE A 594 6.05 18.36 -0.38
N ASP A 595 4.95 18.73 0.29
CA ASP A 595 5.01 19.11 1.69
C ASP A 595 3.74 18.83 2.51
N ARG A 596 3.89 18.93 3.84
CA ARG A 596 2.83 18.80 4.85
C ARG A 596 1.97 17.54 4.70
N ALA A 597 2.60 16.44 4.28
CA ALA A 597 1.93 15.23 3.81
C ALA A 597 1.28 14.34 4.89
N GLY A 598 1.36 14.71 6.16
CA GLY A 598 0.77 13.93 7.25
C GLY A 598 1.70 12.82 7.74
N HIS A 599 1.10 11.72 8.19
CA HIS A 599 1.74 10.56 8.78
C HIS A 599 2.64 9.84 7.75
N PHE A 600 2.12 9.59 6.56
CA PHE A 600 2.90 9.02 5.44
C PHE A 600 2.77 9.89 4.20
N VAL A 601 3.89 10.24 3.56
CA VAL A 601 3.83 10.68 2.16
C VAL A 601 3.30 9.53 1.31
N LEU A 602 3.93 8.36 1.37
CA LEU A 602 3.48 7.14 0.70
C LEU A 602 3.45 5.99 1.70
N LEU A 603 2.27 5.39 1.85
CA LEU A 603 2.13 4.02 2.34
C LEU A 603 1.80 3.13 1.15
N ALA A 604 2.74 2.27 0.77
CA ALA A 604 2.52 1.22 -0.22
C ALA A 604 2.58 -0.15 0.46
N THR A 605 1.52 -0.93 0.36
CA THR A 605 1.45 -2.27 0.95
C THR A 605 1.16 -3.33 -0.12
N GLY A 606 2.02 -4.34 -0.20
CA GLY A 606 1.87 -5.46 -1.15
C GLY A 606 1.91 -5.05 -2.62
N THR A 607 2.47 -3.87 -2.91
CA THR A 607 2.54 -3.30 -4.25
C THR A 607 3.83 -3.76 -4.94
N ASP A 608 3.74 -4.09 -6.22
CA ASP A 608 4.86 -4.63 -6.99
C ASP A 608 5.22 -3.70 -8.16
N THR A 609 6.52 -3.54 -8.44
CA THR A 609 7.04 -2.62 -9.48
C THR A 609 6.69 -1.15 -9.17
N LEU A 610 7.47 -0.54 -8.26
CA LEU A 610 7.33 0.88 -7.88
C LEU A 610 8.56 1.70 -8.30
N PHE A 611 8.31 2.88 -8.85
CA PHE A 611 9.32 3.87 -9.18
C PHE A 611 9.02 5.17 -8.42
N VAL A 612 9.91 5.56 -7.52
CA VAL A 612 9.82 6.81 -6.79
C VAL A 612 11.07 7.64 -7.09
N HIS A 613 10.91 8.83 -7.66
CA HIS A 613 12.08 9.57 -8.13
C HIS A 613 11.93 11.09 -8.20
N ASP A 614 13.07 11.79 -8.13
CA ASP A 614 13.17 13.24 -8.36
C ASP A 614 12.14 14.03 -7.52
N THR A 615 12.14 13.83 -6.20
CA THR A 615 11.21 14.51 -5.28
C THR A 615 11.93 15.41 -4.28
N TYR A 616 11.34 16.59 -4.06
CA TYR A 616 11.82 17.58 -3.10
C TYR A 616 10.78 17.73 -1.99
N PHE A 617 11.12 17.27 -0.79
CA PHE A 617 10.31 17.44 0.41
C PHE A 617 10.63 18.72 1.19
N GLY A 618 9.58 19.46 1.52
CA GLY A 618 9.65 20.59 2.44
C GLY A 618 10.29 21.85 1.85
N LYS A 619 10.15 22.08 0.54
CA LYS A 619 10.62 23.30 -0.13
C LYS A 619 9.85 24.54 0.34
N MET A 620 8.52 24.47 0.30
CA MET A 620 7.64 25.59 0.66
C MET A 620 7.29 25.56 2.16
N ASN A 621 7.04 24.38 2.73
CA ASN A 621 6.76 24.23 4.15
C ASN A 621 7.35 22.95 4.74
N GLN A 622 7.97 23.03 5.92
CA GLN A 622 8.69 21.91 6.54
C GLN A 622 7.92 21.25 7.70
N THR A 623 6.73 21.74 8.03
CA THR A 623 5.92 21.19 9.12
C THR A 623 5.07 20.02 8.64
N ASN A 624 4.57 19.21 9.58
CA ASN A 624 3.51 18.23 9.31
C ASN A 624 3.89 17.13 8.28
N VAL A 625 5.12 16.60 8.39
CA VAL A 625 5.60 15.46 7.60
C VAL A 625 6.31 14.49 8.54
N ARG A 626 5.81 13.26 8.63
CA ARG A 626 6.37 12.23 9.50
C ARG A 626 7.26 11.26 8.73
N ASP A 627 6.70 10.19 8.18
CA ASP A 627 7.39 9.24 7.32
C ASP A 627 7.23 9.65 5.84
N ILE A 628 8.26 9.42 5.04
CA ILE A 628 8.22 9.72 3.60
C ILE A 628 7.77 8.48 2.83
N TYR A 629 8.65 7.50 2.58
CA TYR A 629 8.32 6.35 1.74
C TYR A 629 8.34 5.03 2.51
N ASP A 630 7.14 4.53 2.81
CA ASP A 630 6.90 3.25 3.46
C ASP A 630 6.52 2.18 2.44
N PHE A 631 7.36 1.16 2.33
CA PHE A 631 7.17 0.03 1.41
C PHE A 631 6.98 -1.26 2.21
N MET A 632 5.73 -1.58 2.53
CA MET A 632 5.37 -2.76 3.30
C MET A 632 5.08 -3.93 2.37
N ALA A 633 5.84 -5.02 2.49
CA ALA A 633 5.66 -6.24 1.71
C ALA A 633 5.68 -6.02 0.17
N CYS A 634 6.36 -4.95 -0.27
CA CYS A 634 6.47 -4.57 -1.69
C CYS A 634 7.65 -5.26 -2.37
N ASN A 635 7.58 -5.42 -3.70
CA ASN A 635 8.68 -5.99 -4.48
C ASN A 635 9.00 -5.17 -5.73
N GLN A 636 10.26 -5.25 -6.17
CA GLN A 636 10.75 -4.50 -7.33
C GLN A 636 10.56 -3.00 -7.15
N VAL A 637 11.26 -2.44 -6.17
CA VAL A 637 11.15 -1.02 -5.80
C VAL A 637 12.40 -0.28 -6.23
N THR A 638 12.24 0.79 -6.98
CA THR A 638 13.31 1.72 -7.35
C THR A 638 13.05 3.07 -6.71
N VAL A 639 14.03 3.58 -5.96
CA VAL A 639 14.01 4.92 -5.35
C VAL A 639 15.24 5.68 -5.83
N ARG A 640 15.05 6.87 -6.42
CA ARG A 640 16.15 7.63 -7.03
C ARG A 640 16.03 9.14 -6.82
N ASN A 641 17.12 9.83 -6.50
CA ASN A 641 17.18 11.30 -6.48
C ASN A 641 16.14 11.94 -5.54
N ILE A 642 16.23 11.59 -4.25
CA ILE A 642 15.31 12.08 -3.22
C ILE A 642 16.02 13.13 -2.38
N TYR A 643 15.40 14.32 -2.23
CA TYR A 643 15.86 15.34 -1.31
C TYR A 643 14.80 15.67 -0.27
N SER A 644 15.13 15.48 1.01
CA SER A 644 14.28 15.89 2.13
C SER A 644 14.95 16.94 3.00
N ARG A 645 14.32 18.12 3.10
CA ARG A 645 14.84 19.17 3.98
C ARG A 645 14.71 18.85 5.46
N VAL A 646 13.64 18.16 5.84
CA VAL A 646 13.38 17.62 7.18
C VAL A 646 12.18 16.66 7.13
N SER A 647 12.24 15.58 7.89
CA SER A 647 11.09 14.72 8.27
C SER A 647 11.13 14.42 9.76
N SER A 648 9.98 14.09 10.38
CA SER A 648 9.98 13.66 11.78
C SER A 648 10.29 12.17 11.95
N ASP A 649 10.24 11.40 10.88
CA ASP A 649 10.43 9.96 10.88
C ASP A 649 11.15 9.49 9.60
N ASP A 650 11.02 8.22 9.23
CA ASP A 650 11.86 7.58 8.22
C ASP A 650 11.70 8.16 6.81
N ILE A 651 12.79 8.20 6.02
CA ILE A 651 12.74 8.69 4.64
C ILE A 651 12.47 7.55 3.65
N VAL A 652 13.25 6.46 3.71
CA VAL A 652 13.02 5.25 2.90
C VAL A 652 12.95 4.04 3.82
N LYS A 653 11.79 3.39 3.86
CA LYS A 653 11.50 2.31 4.81
C LYS A 653 10.92 1.05 4.15
N PRO A 654 11.76 0.08 3.74
CA PRO A 654 11.31 -1.28 3.44
C PRO A 654 10.89 -2.01 4.71
N GLY A 655 9.74 -2.66 4.69
CA GLY A 655 9.22 -3.44 5.82
C GLY A 655 8.27 -4.55 5.38
N SER A 656 7.74 -5.28 6.35
CA SER A 656 6.68 -6.27 6.15
C SER A 656 5.77 -6.29 7.38
N ASP A 657 4.47 -6.18 7.16
CA ASP A 657 3.47 -6.12 8.22
C ASP A 657 2.30 -7.08 7.93
N CYS A 658 1.25 -7.00 8.74
CA CYS A 658 0.06 -7.84 8.63
C CYS A 658 -1.16 -7.07 8.08
N SER A 659 -0.98 -5.88 7.50
CA SER A 659 -2.08 -4.97 7.12
C SER A 659 -2.98 -5.51 6.00
N LEU A 660 -2.48 -6.49 5.24
CA LEU A 660 -3.25 -7.24 4.25
C LEU A 660 -4.10 -8.37 4.87
N GLY A 661 -3.99 -8.61 6.18
CA GLY A 661 -4.50 -9.81 6.84
C GLY A 661 -3.71 -11.08 6.52
N PHE A 662 -2.57 -10.91 5.87
CA PHE A 662 -1.55 -11.93 5.65
C PHE A 662 -0.20 -11.24 5.44
N THR A 663 0.87 -12.02 5.50
CA THR A 663 2.24 -11.55 5.31
C THR A 663 2.81 -12.10 3.99
N ARG A 664 3.72 -11.36 3.37
CA ARG A 664 4.51 -11.82 2.23
C ARG A 664 5.91 -11.19 2.27
N PRO A 665 6.93 -11.82 1.67
CA PRO A 665 8.27 -11.25 1.63
C PRO A 665 8.32 -9.92 0.86
N ALA A 666 9.24 -9.06 1.29
CA ALA A 666 9.64 -7.86 0.58
C ALA A 666 11.02 -8.08 -0.07
N ARG A 667 11.14 -7.88 -1.38
CA ARG A 667 12.43 -8.08 -2.07
C ARG A 667 12.69 -7.17 -3.26
N HIS A 668 13.96 -7.07 -3.62
CA HIS A 668 14.44 -6.40 -4.83
C HIS A 668 14.24 -4.87 -4.76
N TYR A 669 15.02 -4.23 -3.88
CA TYR A 669 15.04 -2.78 -3.71
C TYR A 669 16.32 -2.20 -4.32
N ARG A 670 16.18 -1.14 -5.11
CA ARG A 670 17.27 -0.38 -5.72
C ARG A 670 17.12 1.08 -5.33
N VAL A 671 17.90 1.52 -4.35
CA VAL A 671 17.82 2.86 -3.75
C VAL A 671 19.09 3.63 -4.08
N ARG A 672 18.96 4.84 -4.63
CA ARG A 672 20.11 5.63 -5.07
C ARG A 672 19.91 7.13 -4.84
N ASN A 673 20.96 7.83 -4.40
CA ASN A 673 20.97 9.31 -4.28
C ASN A 673 19.87 9.83 -3.36
N VAL A 674 19.92 9.42 -2.09
CA VAL A 674 18.99 9.89 -1.05
C VAL A 674 19.71 10.85 -0.12
N ILE A 675 19.22 12.09 -0.06
CA ILE A 675 19.78 13.18 0.74
C ILE A 675 18.71 13.65 1.71
N GLY A 676 19.00 13.69 3.00
CA GLY A 676 17.95 14.03 3.97
C GLY A 676 18.39 14.40 5.38
N ASP A 677 17.60 15.27 6.00
CA ASP A 677 17.58 15.55 7.44
C ASP A 677 16.32 14.91 8.04
N THR A 678 16.44 14.17 9.13
CA THR A 678 15.31 13.43 9.73
C THR A 678 15.47 13.28 11.24
N ASN A 679 14.36 13.30 11.98
CA ASN A 679 14.41 12.95 13.40
C ASN A 679 14.53 11.44 13.66
N CYS A 680 14.30 10.59 12.66
CA CYS A 680 14.43 9.14 12.80
C CYS A 680 15.57 8.63 11.90
N ASN A 681 15.28 7.92 10.82
CA ASN A 681 16.30 7.35 9.93
C ASN A 681 16.23 7.83 8.48
N LEU A 682 17.40 7.96 7.83
CA LEU A 682 17.42 8.19 6.38
C LEU A 682 16.99 6.91 5.65
N PHE A 683 17.51 5.76 6.08
CA PHE A 683 17.14 4.46 5.55
C PHE A 683 16.91 3.47 6.70
N GLN A 684 15.78 2.79 6.71
CA GLN A 684 15.46 1.76 7.71
C GLN A 684 14.84 0.52 7.07
N VAL A 685 15.42 -0.66 7.30
CA VAL A 685 14.67 -1.92 7.16
C VAL A 685 13.92 -2.19 8.47
N GLY A 686 12.60 -2.35 8.40
CA GLY A 686 11.73 -2.53 9.55
C GLY A 686 11.11 -1.22 10.05
N SER A 687 10.67 -1.11 11.30
CA SER A 687 10.75 -2.10 12.37
C SER A 687 9.80 -3.29 12.17
N GLU A 688 8.74 -3.10 11.39
CA GLU A 688 7.77 -4.11 10.96
C GLU A 688 8.47 -5.11 10.05
N THR A 689 8.62 -6.33 10.56
CA THR A 689 9.42 -7.41 9.94
C THR A 689 8.68 -8.73 10.07
N ALA A 690 7.39 -8.70 9.74
CA ALA A 690 6.47 -9.83 9.88
C ALA A 690 6.73 -10.95 8.86
N ASP A 691 7.48 -10.67 7.79
CA ASP A 691 7.99 -11.65 6.80
C ASP A 691 9.36 -11.23 6.26
N ASP A 692 10.01 -12.12 5.52
CA ASP A 692 11.38 -11.95 5.06
C ASP A 692 11.59 -10.69 4.20
N ILE A 693 12.77 -10.06 4.36
CA ILE A 693 13.16 -8.85 3.63
C ILE A 693 14.54 -9.06 3.02
N MET A 694 14.66 -9.01 1.70
CA MET A 694 15.92 -9.41 1.04
C MET A 694 16.24 -8.68 -0.26
N ASP A 695 17.49 -8.78 -0.71
CA ASP A 695 17.97 -8.18 -1.96
C ASP A 695 17.73 -6.66 -2.02
N ILE A 696 18.41 -5.95 -1.11
CA ILE A 696 18.33 -4.49 -1.01
C ILE A 696 19.70 -3.90 -1.30
N CYS A 697 19.75 -3.04 -2.32
CA CYS A 697 20.95 -2.29 -2.66
C CYS A 697 20.66 -0.80 -2.49
N VAL A 698 21.49 -0.14 -1.70
CA VAL A 698 21.42 1.30 -1.42
C VAL A 698 22.76 1.90 -1.80
N ASP A 699 22.83 2.86 -2.72
CA ASP A 699 24.08 3.54 -3.07
C ASP A 699 23.92 5.06 -2.96
N ASN A 700 25.03 5.75 -2.63
CA ASN A 700 25.09 7.22 -2.62
C ASN A 700 24.07 7.88 -1.68
N ILE A 701 24.23 7.68 -0.37
CA ILE A 701 23.43 8.41 0.64
C ILE A 701 24.18 9.60 1.23
N TYR A 702 23.42 10.65 1.57
CA TYR A 702 23.93 11.82 2.27
C TYR A 702 23.00 12.18 3.44
N VAL A 703 23.36 11.73 4.65
CA VAL A 703 22.62 12.08 5.87
C VAL A 703 23.05 13.46 6.36
N LEU A 704 22.13 14.42 6.31
CA LEU A 704 22.34 15.79 6.77
C LEU A 704 22.16 15.91 8.29
N GLY A 705 21.37 15.03 8.89
CA GLY A 705 21.14 14.91 10.32
C GLY A 705 20.14 13.79 10.58
N ALA A 706 20.35 13.00 11.63
CA ALA A 706 19.48 11.87 11.99
C ALA A 706 19.44 11.67 13.51
N ASN A 707 18.28 11.88 14.14
CA ASN A 707 18.18 11.75 15.60
C ASN A 707 18.01 10.31 16.11
N LYS A 708 17.69 9.32 15.25
CA LYS A 708 17.75 7.88 15.58
C LYS A 708 18.96 7.21 14.95
N ALA A 709 18.97 6.99 13.63
CA ALA A 709 20.13 6.42 12.95
C ALA A 709 20.28 6.88 11.49
N GLY A 710 21.50 6.82 10.94
CA GLY A 710 21.72 7.12 9.52
C GLY A 710 21.19 5.99 8.64
N PHE A 711 21.65 4.77 8.94
CA PHE A 711 21.24 3.54 8.27
C PHE A 711 20.88 2.47 9.31
N SER A 712 19.66 1.94 9.24
CA SER A 712 19.10 1.05 10.25
C SER A 712 18.55 -0.24 9.67
N ILE A 713 18.69 -1.33 10.43
CA ILE A 713 18.02 -2.61 10.20
C ILE A 713 17.51 -3.09 11.55
N SER A 714 16.19 -3.22 11.70
CA SER A 714 15.58 -3.72 12.93
C SER A 714 14.63 -4.87 12.63
N THR A 715 15.05 -6.10 12.93
CA THR A 715 14.18 -7.29 12.84
C THR A 715 13.58 -7.62 14.20
N ASN A 716 12.28 -7.40 14.31
CA ASN A 716 11.55 -7.45 15.56
C ASN A 716 10.50 -8.58 15.56
N ASP A 717 10.05 -9.02 14.39
CA ASP A 717 8.84 -9.84 14.26
C ASP A 717 9.12 -11.25 13.68
N GLY A 718 10.39 -11.62 13.53
CA GLY A 718 10.81 -12.98 13.16
C GLY A 718 11.24 -13.16 11.69
N ALA A 719 11.26 -12.08 10.90
CA ALA A 719 11.78 -12.12 9.53
C ALA A 719 13.23 -12.55 9.45
N HIS A 720 13.57 -13.19 8.33
CA HIS A 720 14.92 -13.25 7.83
C HIS A 720 15.20 -12.01 6.97
N VAL A 721 16.08 -11.13 7.45
CA VAL A 721 16.59 -9.97 6.71
C VAL A 721 17.96 -10.33 6.14
N LYS A 722 18.13 -10.28 4.81
CA LYS A 722 19.42 -10.67 4.22
C LYS A 722 19.78 -9.98 2.91
N ASP A 723 21.07 -10.01 2.59
CA ASP A 723 21.63 -9.47 1.35
C ASP A 723 21.32 -7.97 1.21
N ILE A 724 21.76 -7.20 2.21
CA ILE A 724 21.58 -5.75 2.30
C ILE A 724 22.92 -5.07 2.07
N HIS A 725 23.04 -4.36 0.96
CA HIS A 725 24.30 -3.80 0.49
C HIS A 725 24.23 -2.27 0.43
N LEU A 726 25.15 -1.61 1.12
CA LEU A 726 25.29 -0.16 1.14
C LEU A 726 26.58 0.26 0.42
N ASN A 727 26.38 1.05 -0.63
CA ASN A 727 27.41 1.72 -1.42
C ASN A 727 28.35 0.74 -2.15
N CYS A 728 27.77 -0.35 -2.68
CA CYS A 728 28.45 -1.40 -3.44
C CYS A 728 28.41 -1.16 -4.96
N GLY A 729 27.66 -0.16 -5.43
CA GLY A 729 27.52 0.17 -6.86
C GLY A 729 26.57 -0.74 -7.64
N HIS A 730 25.66 -1.41 -6.93
CA HIS A 730 24.69 -2.31 -7.53
C HIS A 730 23.54 -1.58 -8.21
N THR A 731 23.34 -0.30 -7.90
CA THR A 731 22.36 0.58 -8.57
C THR A 731 22.98 1.44 -9.69
N GLY A 732 24.29 1.30 -9.91
CA GLY A 732 25.06 2.10 -10.87
C GLY A 732 26.43 2.51 -10.30
N PRO A 733 27.34 3.08 -11.11
CA PRO A 733 28.68 3.47 -10.68
C PRO A 733 28.67 4.39 -9.46
N VAL A 734 29.44 4.07 -8.42
CA VAL A 734 29.60 4.93 -7.23
C VAL A 734 30.66 5.97 -7.52
N ASN A 735 30.24 7.20 -7.81
CA ASN A 735 31.16 8.30 -8.13
C ASN A 735 31.58 9.10 -6.88
N GLN A 736 30.92 8.88 -5.74
CA GLN A 736 31.16 9.59 -4.49
C GLN A 736 30.94 8.66 -3.29
N ARG A 737 31.71 8.88 -2.22
CA ARG A 737 31.51 8.19 -0.93
C ARG A 737 30.20 8.62 -0.30
N SER A 738 29.51 7.69 0.36
CA SER A 738 28.34 8.06 1.17
C SER A 738 28.77 8.87 2.39
N ARG A 739 27.93 9.79 2.84
CA ARG A 739 28.24 10.69 3.96
C ARG A 739 27.17 10.64 5.04
N MET A 740 27.59 10.65 6.30
CA MET A 740 26.69 10.85 7.42
C MET A 740 27.21 11.96 8.34
N MET A 741 26.37 12.96 8.59
CA MET A 741 26.65 14.06 9.50
C MET A 741 25.58 14.12 10.58
N ARG A 742 25.93 14.58 11.79
CA ARG A 742 24.93 14.96 12.82
C ARG A 742 23.93 13.85 13.11
N THR A 743 24.46 12.63 13.19
CA THR A 743 23.70 11.39 13.28
C THR A 743 23.92 10.75 14.65
N THR A 744 22.84 10.42 15.38
CA THR A 744 22.91 9.83 16.72
C THR A 744 23.63 8.50 16.75
N ALA A 745 23.17 7.53 15.94
CA ALA A 745 23.82 6.24 15.72
C ALA A 745 24.05 6.09 14.21
N PRO A 746 25.29 6.13 13.70
CA PRO A 746 25.51 6.06 12.26
C PRO A 746 24.92 4.77 11.65
N PHE A 747 25.16 3.63 12.32
CA PHE A 747 24.52 2.35 12.01
C PHE A 747 23.78 1.82 13.23
N PHE A 748 22.58 1.29 13.00
CA PHE A 748 21.81 0.57 14.02
C PHE A 748 21.24 -0.73 13.43
N ILE A 749 21.90 -1.85 13.70
CA ILE A 749 21.45 -3.18 13.26
C ILE A 749 21.05 -3.96 14.50
N SER A 750 19.79 -4.37 14.59
CA SER A 750 19.26 -5.00 15.79
C SER A 750 18.29 -6.14 15.52
N ILE A 751 18.30 -7.11 16.42
CA ILE A 751 17.25 -8.13 16.58
C ILE A 751 16.51 -7.86 17.89
N SER A 752 15.19 -8.00 17.88
CA SER A 752 14.35 -7.96 19.09
C SER A 752 13.33 -9.09 19.07
N ASN A 753 12.64 -9.31 20.21
CA ASN A 753 11.59 -10.32 20.35
C ASN A 753 10.21 -9.64 20.49
N ARG A 754 9.66 -9.04 19.42
CA ARG A 754 8.34 -8.37 19.45
C ARG A 754 7.22 -9.19 18.81
N GLY A 755 7.50 -9.95 17.75
CA GLY A 755 6.57 -10.96 17.20
C GLY A 755 5.21 -10.44 16.77
N ARG A 756 5.14 -9.28 16.09
CA ARG A 756 3.88 -8.69 15.56
C ARG A 756 3.38 -9.42 14.32
N VAL A 757 3.09 -10.69 14.49
CA VAL A 757 2.65 -11.60 13.43
C VAL A 757 1.29 -12.20 13.81
N ILE A 758 0.47 -12.49 12.80
CA ILE A 758 -0.77 -13.25 12.97
C ILE A 758 -0.45 -14.60 13.59
N GLY A 759 -1.22 -15.02 14.59
CA GLY A 759 -1.02 -16.27 15.32
C GLY A 759 0.04 -16.21 16.44
N ALA A 760 0.68 -15.06 16.68
CA ALA A 760 1.67 -14.91 17.76
C ALA A 760 1.02 -14.93 19.15
N THR A 761 1.69 -15.54 20.12
CA THR A 761 1.35 -15.55 21.55
C THR A 761 2.54 -15.14 22.42
N VAL A 762 2.23 -14.59 23.59
CA VAL A 762 3.22 -14.11 24.56
C VAL A 762 2.97 -14.68 25.95
N GLY A 763 4.04 -14.88 26.72
CA GLY A 763 4.00 -15.16 28.16
C GLY A 763 4.76 -14.09 28.93
N LYS A 764 4.36 -13.80 30.18
CA LYS A 764 5.03 -12.82 31.05
C LYS A 764 6.01 -13.50 31.98
N TYR A 765 7.28 -13.08 31.95
CA TYR A 765 8.35 -13.68 32.73
C TYR A 765 9.09 -12.62 33.54
N SER A 766 9.63 -13.02 34.69
CA SER A 766 10.57 -12.22 35.48
C SER A 766 11.90 -12.94 35.58
N PHE A 767 12.99 -12.22 35.33
CA PHE A 767 14.33 -12.81 35.32
C PHE A 767 15.40 -11.78 35.70
N ARG A 768 16.61 -12.25 35.99
CA ARG A 768 17.78 -11.38 36.19
C ARG A 768 18.57 -11.27 34.89
N GLU A 769 18.88 -10.03 34.50
CA GLU A 769 19.81 -9.72 33.42
C GLU A 769 20.95 -8.92 34.03
N GLU A 770 22.12 -9.55 34.14
CA GLU A 770 23.24 -9.03 34.92
C GLU A 770 22.80 -8.76 36.38
N ASP A 771 22.92 -7.52 36.87
CA ASP A 771 22.54 -7.07 38.20
C ASP A 771 21.07 -6.58 38.29
N ARG A 772 20.33 -6.57 37.18
CA ARG A 772 18.98 -5.98 37.09
C ARG A 772 17.89 -7.05 37.08
N LYS A 773 16.83 -6.85 37.87
CA LYS A 773 15.58 -7.61 37.74
C LYS A 773 14.75 -7.02 36.60
N ARG A 774 14.30 -7.86 35.67
CA ARG A 774 13.42 -7.49 34.55
C ARG A 774 12.13 -8.29 34.64
N THR A 775 11.06 -7.68 34.13
CA THR A 775 9.79 -8.36 33.87
C THR A 775 9.33 -7.95 32.48
N GLU A 776 9.13 -8.91 31.59
CA GLU A 776 8.72 -8.67 30.22
C GLU A 776 7.90 -9.81 29.65
N LEU A 777 7.18 -9.51 28.57
CA LEU A 777 6.59 -10.48 27.68
C LEU A 777 7.69 -11.09 26.82
N LEU A 778 7.60 -12.39 26.61
CA LEU A 778 8.39 -13.14 25.65
C LEU A 778 7.44 -13.80 24.65
N VAL A 779 7.76 -13.69 23.36
CA VAL A 779 7.03 -14.34 22.28
C VAL A 779 7.37 -15.82 22.28
N GLN A 780 6.37 -16.68 22.44
CA GLN A 780 6.56 -18.10 22.71
C GLN A 780 6.59 -18.96 21.45
N ASN A 781 5.92 -18.52 20.39
CA ASN A 781 5.58 -19.36 19.24
C ASN A 781 5.94 -18.76 17.87
N VAL A 782 6.79 -17.73 17.86
CA VAL A 782 7.40 -17.14 16.66
C VAL A 782 8.90 -17.08 16.90
N SER A 783 9.69 -17.57 15.95
CA SER A 783 11.15 -17.54 16.05
C SER A 783 11.71 -16.12 16.09
N ILE A 784 12.85 -15.95 16.75
CA ILE A 784 13.63 -14.70 16.71
C ILE A 784 14.06 -14.43 15.27
N GLY A 785 14.14 -13.15 14.89
CA GLY A 785 14.60 -12.73 13.57
C GLY A 785 15.99 -13.26 13.21
N GLN A 786 16.33 -13.14 11.93
CA GLN A 786 17.66 -13.43 11.39
C GLN A 786 18.12 -12.22 10.60
N VAL A 787 19.41 -11.87 10.73
CA VAL A 787 20.05 -10.84 9.90
C VAL A 787 21.35 -11.42 9.38
N GLU A 788 21.53 -11.47 8.05
CA GLU A 788 22.79 -11.95 7.46
C GLU A 788 23.20 -11.22 6.18
N ASN A 789 24.49 -11.29 5.86
CA ASN A 789 25.07 -10.76 4.62
C ASN A 789 24.82 -9.26 4.44
N ILE A 790 25.38 -8.47 5.36
CA ILE A 790 25.30 -7.01 5.33
C ILE A 790 26.65 -6.47 4.87
N ILE A 791 26.69 -5.79 3.74
CA ILE A 791 27.94 -5.26 3.16
C ILE A 791 27.88 -3.74 3.12
N ILE A 792 28.86 -3.08 3.73
CA ILE A 792 28.92 -1.62 3.85
C ILE A 792 30.29 -1.15 3.36
N ASN A 793 30.30 -0.29 2.33
CA ASN A 793 31.51 0.19 1.67
C ASN A 793 31.64 1.72 1.64
N SER A 794 32.86 2.25 1.81
CA SER A 794 33.23 3.61 1.42
C SER A 794 32.32 4.73 1.96
N ILE A 795 32.33 4.91 3.29
CA ILE A 795 31.47 5.87 4.00
C ILE A 795 32.27 6.78 4.92
N ASP A 796 31.98 8.08 4.87
CA ASP A 796 32.54 9.07 5.78
C ASP A 796 31.48 9.55 6.78
N ILE A 797 31.78 9.40 8.07
CA ILE A 797 30.90 9.74 9.17
C ILE A 797 31.60 10.79 10.04
N THR A 798 30.94 11.92 10.23
CA THR A 798 31.46 13.03 11.04
C THR A 798 30.37 13.59 11.94
N GLU A 799 30.75 14.22 13.05
CA GLU A 799 29.81 14.89 13.95
C GLU A 799 28.73 13.96 14.50
N VAL A 800 29.12 12.87 15.17
CA VAL A 800 28.18 11.90 15.75
C VAL A 800 27.45 12.50 16.97
N TYR A 801 26.20 12.91 16.79
CA TYR A 801 25.25 13.38 17.81
C TYR A 801 23.84 13.52 17.20
N SER A 802 22.80 13.69 18.03
CA SER A 802 21.43 14.00 17.62
C SER A 802 21.33 15.44 17.12
N GLY A 803 21.64 15.67 15.85
CA GLY A 803 21.75 17.01 15.27
C GLY A 803 20.81 17.32 14.11
N SER A 804 19.73 16.54 13.93
CA SER A 804 18.66 16.88 12.98
C SER A 804 18.08 18.26 13.28
N SER A 805 17.59 18.95 12.25
CA SER A 805 16.89 20.24 12.40
C SER A 805 15.45 20.10 12.91
N PHE A 806 14.91 18.87 12.95
CA PHE A 806 13.53 18.64 13.34
C PHE A 806 13.24 19.11 14.77
N GLY A 807 12.17 19.90 14.96
CA GLY A 807 11.72 20.34 16.28
C GLY A 807 12.60 21.41 16.95
N HIS A 808 13.72 21.83 16.34
CA HIS A 808 14.71 22.69 17.00
C HIS A 808 14.68 24.16 16.55
N GLY A 809 13.85 24.54 15.57
CA GLY A 809 13.70 25.92 15.07
C GLY A 809 14.94 26.55 14.42
N THR A 810 16.11 25.90 14.58
CA THR A 810 17.41 26.27 14.03
C THR A 810 17.92 25.09 13.21
N ARG A 811 18.36 25.35 11.98
CA ARG A 811 18.95 24.33 11.12
C ARG A 811 20.33 23.94 11.67
N TRP A 812 20.50 22.66 12.00
CA TRP A 812 21.71 22.04 12.56
C TRP A 812 22.38 22.82 13.69
N LYS A 813 21.74 22.81 14.86
CA LYS A 813 22.37 23.32 16.09
C LYS A 813 23.74 22.66 16.29
N PRO A 814 24.83 23.44 16.45
CA PRO A 814 26.15 22.89 16.76
C PRO A 814 26.13 22.06 18.04
N PHE A 815 27.00 21.04 18.11
CA PHE A 815 27.14 20.24 19.32
C PHE A 815 27.67 21.07 20.48
N ASP A 816 26.91 21.13 21.57
CA ASP A 816 27.29 21.82 22.81
C ASP A 816 27.31 20.87 24.04
N GLY A 817 27.09 19.57 23.80
CA GLY A 817 27.02 18.55 24.84
C GLY A 817 25.60 18.28 25.37
N SER A 818 24.60 19.07 25.00
CA SER A 818 23.20 18.83 25.38
C SER A 818 22.51 17.76 24.53
N GLN A 819 23.02 17.51 23.32
CA GLN A 819 22.41 16.55 22.40
C GLN A 819 22.69 15.09 22.79
N GLY A 820 21.73 14.23 22.47
CA GLY A 820 21.93 12.78 22.52
C GLY A 820 23.05 12.35 21.58
N ARG A 821 23.66 11.19 21.86
CA ARG A 821 24.69 10.58 21.02
C ARG A 821 24.81 9.11 21.36
N SER A 822 25.16 8.31 20.36
CA SER A 822 25.40 6.88 20.48
C SER A 822 26.56 6.48 19.56
N THR A 823 27.02 5.25 19.71
CA THR A 823 28.00 4.64 18.81
C THR A 823 27.26 3.97 17.64
N SER A 824 27.98 3.49 16.63
CA SER A 824 27.40 2.47 15.73
C SER A 824 27.15 1.18 16.52
N ILE A 825 26.02 0.53 16.26
CA ILE A 825 25.51 -0.60 17.04
C ILE A 825 25.16 -1.77 16.12
N ILE A 826 25.62 -2.98 16.51
CA ILE A 826 25.14 -4.25 16.01
C ILE A 826 24.74 -5.12 17.20
N ALA A 827 23.45 -5.40 17.35
CA ALA A 827 22.91 -6.11 18.50
C ALA A 827 22.01 -7.26 18.06
N GLY A 828 22.54 -8.49 18.09
CA GLY A 828 21.68 -9.67 18.12
C GLY A 828 20.90 -9.75 19.43
N TYR A 829 20.13 -10.82 19.60
CA TYR A 829 19.25 -10.98 20.75
C TYR A 829 19.38 -12.36 21.38
N GLY A 830 19.51 -12.42 22.70
CA GLY A 830 19.41 -13.65 23.49
C GLY A 830 18.14 -13.67 24.35
N LEU A 831 17.43 -14.79 24.35
CA LEU A 831 16.45 -15.07 25.40
C LEU A 831 17.16 -15.24 26.75
N PRO A 832 16.47 -14.99 27.89
CA PRO A 832 17.03 -15.25 29.20
C PRO A 832 17.25 -16.76 29.39
N ALA A 833 18.39 -17.13 29.97
CA ALA A 833 18.65 -18.52 30.31
C ALA A 833 17.60 -19.03 31.31
N SER A 834 17.17 -20.28 31.19
CA SER A 834 16.14 -20.84 32.09
C SER A 834 16.52 -20.78 33.57
N SER A 835 17.81 -20.75 33.92
CA SER A 835 18.30 -20.61 35.30
C SER A 835 18.07 -19.21 35.87
N ASP A 836 17.95 -18.19 35.02
CA ASP A 836 17.79 -16.80 35.43
C ASP A 836 16.32 -16.38 35.54
N VAL A 837 15.40 -17.22 35.04
CA VAL A 837 13.95 -17.00 35.04
C VAL A 837 13.32 -17.56 36.30
N GLU A 838 12.51 -16.74 36.98
CA GLU A 838 11.73 -17.16 38.14
C GLU A 838 10.74 -18.27 37.74
N GLY A 839 10.97 -19.50 38.24
CA GLY A 839 10.16 -20.68 37.89
C GLY A 839 10.61 -21.44 36.64
N GLY A 840 11.66 -20.98 35.96
CA GLY A 840 12.18 -21.57 34.72
C GLY A 840 11.51 -21.05 33.46
N LEU A 841 12.12 -21.33 32.30
CA LEU A 841 11.55 -21.02 30.99
C LEU A 841 10.77 -22.25 30.47
N ASP A 842 9.48 -22.10 30.24
CA ASP A 842 8.55 -23.20 29.93
C ASP A 842 8.27 -23.40 28.43
N PHE A 843 9.05 -22.74 27.55
CA PHE A 843 8.91 -22.87 26.10
C PHE A 843 10.25 -22.99 25.38
N THR A 844 10.19 -23.47 24.13
CA THR A 844 11.28 -23.43 23.16
C THR A 844 10.76 -22.80 21.89
N LEU A 845 11.54 -21.91 21.27
CA LEU A 845 11.15 -21.28 20.02
C LEU A 845 11.01 -22.31 18.89
N PRO A 846 10.17 -22.06 17.87
CA PRO A 846 9.88 -23.05 16.82
C PRO A 846 11.10 -23.62 16.08
N ASP A 847 12.18 -22.85 15.96
CA ASP A 847 13.43 -23.25 15.32
C ASP A 847 14.53 -23.66 16.30
N GLY A 848 14.19 -23.81 17.59
CA GLY A 848 15.10 -24.26 18.64
C GLY A 848 16.18 -23.26 19.06
N ARG A 849 16.25 -22.08 18.44
CA ARG A 849 17.28 -21.08 18.75
C ARG A 849 16.95 -20.35 20.05
N HIS A 850 17.98 -20.13 20.88
CA HIS A 850 17.88 -19.27 22.07
C HIS A 850 18.53 -17.90 21.84
N THR A 851 19.41 -17.80 20.86
CA THR A 851 20.11 -16.57 20.47
C THR A 851 19.98 -16.34 18.96
N GLY A 852 19.56 -15.14 18.56
CA GLY A 852 19.64 -14.65 17.20
C GLY A 852 20.96 -13.94 16.97
N TYR A 853 21.95 -14.65 16.42
CA TYR A 853 23.20 -14.03 15.97
C TYR A 853 22.96 -13.26 14.67
N ILE A 854 23.51 -12.05 14.59
CA ILE A 854 23.64 -11.30 13.33
C ILE A 854 24.89 -11.83 12.60
N ARG A 855 24.75 -12.24 11.34
CA ARG A 855 25.80 -12.97 10.62
C ARG A 855 26.40 -12.17 9.46
N ASN A 856 27.69 -12.36 9.20
CA ASN A 856 28.36 -11.89 8.00
C ASN A 856 28.16 -10.39 7.73
N VAL A 857 28.56 -9.55 8.69
CA VAL A 857 28.53 -8.09 8.54
C VAL A 857 29.92 -7.59 8.16
N VAL A 858 30.01 -6.85 7.07
CA VAL A 858 31.27 -6.33 6.52
C VAL A 858 31.24 -4.81 6.50
N PHE A 859 32.19 -4.19 7.22
CA PHE A 859 32.57 -2.79 7.04
C PHE A 859 33.88 -2.75 6.28
N ASN A 860 33.90 -2.04 5.16
CA ASN A 860 35.10 -1.84 4.37
C ASN A 860 35.22 -0.37 4.01
N ASP A 861 36.36 0.24 4.34
CA ASP A 861 36.61 1.65 4.05
C ASP A 861 35.57 2.59 4.70
N VAL A 862 35.35 2.42 6.00
CA VAL A 862 34.40 3.22 6.80
C VAL A 862 35.16 4.07 7.82
N HIS A 863 34.94 5.38 7.80
CA HIS A 863 35.67 6.34 8.63
C HIS A 863 34.74 7.13 9.54
N ILE A 864 34.91 7.00 10.86
CA ILE A 864 34.09 7.65 11.89
C ILE A 864 34.91 8.69 12.64
N THR A 865 34.37 9.90 12.76
CA THR A 865 34.84 10.93 13.71
C THR A 865 33.71 11.29 14.67
N ASP A 866 33.79 10.75 15.89
CA ASP A 866 32.84 10.98 16.99
C ASP A 866 33.06 12.34 17.66
N LYS A 867 32.03 12.92 18.29
CA LYS A 867 32.22 14.16 19.06
C LYS A 867 33.06 13.96 20.32
N GLY A 868 33.01 12.78 20.93
CA GLY A 868 33.82 12.35 22.06
C GLY A 868 33.58 13.12 23.37
N GLY A 869 34.30 12.80 24.44
CA GLY A 869 34.06 13.38 25.77
C GLY A 869 33.18 12.53 26.69
N ARG A 870 33.14 11.20 26.52
CA ARG A 870 32.63 10.27 27.54
C ARG A 870 33.74 9.84 28.50
N PRO A 871 33.41 9.63 29.80
CA PRO A 871 34.38 9.26 30.82
C PRO A 871 34.76 7.77 30.76
N LEU A 872 35.89 7.42 31.37
CA LEU A 872 36.38 6.04 31.47
C LEU A 872 35.36 5.09 32.13
N ALA A 873 34.55 5.59 33.07
CA ALA A 873 33.53 4.80 33.76
C ALA A 873 32.49 4.17 32.80
N ASP A 874 32.24 4.78 31.63
CA ASP A 874 31.30 4.24 30.66
C ASP A 874 31.77 2.91 30.04
N THR A 875 33.06 2.57 30.14
CA THR A 875 33.61 1.28 29.70
C THR A 875 33.07 0.09 30.49
N ALA A 876 32.53 0.33 31.70
CA ALA A 876 31.92 -0.69 32.54
C ALA A 876 30.46 -0.99 32.15
N ASN A 877 29.84 -0.16 31.30
CA ASN A 877 28.43 -0.31 30.94
C ASN A 877 28.15 -1.65 30.24
N ARG A 878 26.96 -2.20 30.51
CA ARG A 878 26.40 -3.39 29.86
C ARG A 878 25.02 -3.06 29.29
N PRO A 879 24.95 -2.66 28.00
CA PRO A 879 23.67 -2.45 27.33
C PRO A 879 22.71 -3.64 27.53
N PRO A 880 21.41 -3.44 27.80
CA PRO A 880 20.44 -4.53 27.97
C PRO A 880 20.08 -5.25 26.65
N GLU A 881 19.38 -6.38 26.72
CA GLU A 881 18.68 -7.00 25.59
C GLU A 881 17.42 -6.23 25.18
N LEU A 882 17.12 -6.24 23.89
CA LEU A 882 15.93 -5.63 23.28
C LEU A 882 14.72 -6.58 23.35
N GLY A 883 14.06 -6.61 24.51
CA GLY A 883 12.83 -7.40 24.73
C GLY A 883 11.58 -6.83 24.02
N VAL A 884 10.40 -7.40 24.31
CA VAL A 884 9.12 -6.91 23.75
C VAL A 884 8.96 -5.40 23.98
N GLY A 885 8.60 -4.68 22.92
CA GLY A 885 8.39 -3.23 22.96
C GLY A 885 9.67 -2.38 22.97
N GLN A 886 10.85 -2.99 22.96
CA GLN A 886 12.14 -2.30 22.89
C GLN A 886 12.82 -2.53 21.54
N TYR A 887 13.15 -1.46 20.82
CA TYR A 887 13.80 -1.52 19.50
C TYR A 887 14.48 -0.19 19.11
N ASN A 888 14.56 0.78 20.02
CA ASN A 888 15.18 2.08 19.78
C ASN A 888 16.61 2.10 20.31
N VAL A 889 17.47 2.92 19.69
CA VAL A 889 18.86 3.16 20.12
C VAL A 889 18.94 3.50 21.62
N SER A 890 18.02 4.33 22.11
CA SER A 890 17.97 4.74 23.52
C SER A 890 17.65 3.59 24.50
N ASN A 891 17.05 2.49 24.04
CA ASN A 891 16.80 1.31 24.86
C ASN A 891 18.12 0.64 25.28
N LEU A 892 19.18 0.75 24.46
CA LEU A 892 20.50 0.18 24.73
C LEU A 892 21.37 1.06 25.64
N LYS A 893 20.85 2.17 26.15
CA LYS A 893 21.54 3.09 27.07
C LYS A 893 22.86 3.59 26.48
N VAL A 894 23.88 3.82 27.31
CA VAL A 894 25.20 4.29 26.87
C VAL A 894 26.09 3.08 26.60
N GLN A 895 26.65 3.01 25.40
CA GLN A 895 27.54 1.93 24.99
C GLN A 895 28.99 2.17 25.48
N PRO A 896 29.75 1.10 25.75
CA PRO A 896 31.12 1.17 26.26
C PRO A 896 32.19 1.49 25.20
N SER A 897 31.79 1.78 23.96
CA SER A 897 32.66 2.21 22.86
C SER A 897 32.16 3.50 22.21
N TYR A 898 33.06 4.24 21.56
CA TYR A 898 32.73 5.42 20.76
C TYR A 898 32.62 5.13 19.25
N GLY A 899 33.27 4.07 18.75
CA GLY A 899 33.27 3.69 17.34
C GLY A 899 32.19 2.68 16.96
N LEU A 900 32.33 1.43 17.42
CA LEU A 900 31.37 0.35 17.20
C LEU A 900 31.19 -0.50 18.46
N TRP A 901 29.94 -0.81 18.80
CA TRP A 901 29.57 -1.83 19.78
C TRP A 901 28.83 -2.97 19.08
N ALA A 902 29.31 -4.19 19.25
CA ALA A 902 28.75 -5.39 18.66
C ALA A 902 28.44 -6.45 19.73
N ARG A 903 27.21 -6.98 19.73
CA ARG A 903 26.79 -8.11 20.58
C ARG A 903 26.07 -9.19 19.79
N HIS A 904 26.34 -10.46 20.10
CA HIS A 904 25.74 -11.64 19.44
C HIS A 904 25.92 -11.57 17.92
N VAL A 905 27.19 -11.52 17.49
CA VAL A 905 27.56 -11.40 16.06
C VAL A 905 28.45 -12.57 15.66
N GLU A 906 28.23 -13.11 14.47
CA GLU A 906 29.06 -14.18 13.88
C GLU A 906 29.60 -13.71 12.52
N GLY A 907 30.91 -13.71 12.33
CA GLY A 907 31.53 -13.28 11.07
C GLY A 907 31.51 -11.75 10.86
N LEU A 908 31.94 -10.97 11.86
CA LEU A 908 32.13 -9.52 11.71
C LEU A 908 33.47 -9.23 10.99
N THR A 909 33.44 -8.51 9.88
CA THR A 909 34.64 -8.07 9.16
C THR A 909 34.76 -6.55 9.18
N ILE A 910 35.94 -6.02 9.53
CA ILE A 910 36.25 -4.58 9.46
C ILE A 910 37.56 -4.39 8.71
N ARG A 911 37.54 -3.68 7.57
CA ARG A 911 38.71 -3.47 6.70
C ARG A 911 38.95 -2.01 6.37
N GLU A 912 40.20 -1.60 6.32
CA GLU A 912 40.65 -0.28 5.83
C GLU A 912 39.84 0.90 6.43
N SER A 913 39.47 0.78 7.70
CA SER A 913 38.51 1.66 8.37
C SER A 913 39.19 2.50 9.46
N SER A 914 38.54 3.58 9.90
CA SER A 914 39.09 4.38 10.98
C SER A 914 38.09 4.89 12.00
N PHE A 915 38.54 5.01 13.26
CA PHE A 915 37.75 5.47 14.40
C PHE A 915 38.49 6.61 15.12
N ASN A 916 37.93 7.80 15.06
CA ASN A 916 38.47 9.01 15.65
C ASN A 916 37.43 9.68 16.56
N TYR A 917 37.88 10.60 17.40
CA TYR A 917 37.04 11.54 18.14
C TYR A 917 37.59 12.97 18.07
N GLU A 918 36.72 13.97 18.19
CA GLU A 918 37.09 15.39 18.28
C GLU A 918 37.57 15.77 19.68
N LYS A 919 36.84 15.32 20.72
CA LYS A 919 37.19 15.50 22.13
C LYS A 919 37.57 14.16 22.74
N ARG A 920 38.57 14.12 23.64
CA ARG A 920 38.99 12.87 24.32
C ARG A 920 37.79 12.06 24.79
N ASP A 921 37.66 10.85 24.28
CA ASP A 921 36.69 9.86 24.71
C ASP A 921 37.44 8.65 25.29
N SER A 922 37.21 8.36 26.56
CA SER A 922 37.93 7.30 27.28
C SER A 922 37.31 5.91 27.08
N ARG A 923 36.27 5.78 26.24
CA ARG A 923 35.70 4.49 25.84
C ARG A 923 36.58 3.79 24.80
N TYR A 924 36.32 2.51 24.57
CA TYR A 924 37.02 1.75 23.54
C TYR A 924 36.64 2.23 22.13
N ALA A 925 37.53 2.09 21.15
CA ALA A 925 37.16 2.29 19.75
C ALA A 925 36.17 1.19 19.32
N LEU A 926 36.48 -0.06 19.67
CA LEU A 926 35.66 -1.23 19.39
C LEU A 926 35.35 -2.01 20.66
N PHE A 927 34.11 -2.48 20.80
CA PHE A 927 33.71 -3.36 21.89
C PHE A 927 32.88 -4.53 21.34
N LEU A 928 33.38 -5.74 21.56
CA LEU A 928 32.81 -6.99 21.08
C LEU A 928 32.34 -7.85 22.26
N ASP A 929 31.07 -8.23 22.27
CA ASP A 929 30.44 -9.05 23.31
C ASP A 929 29.74 -10.28 22.71
N ASP A 930 30.19 -11.49 23.02
CA ASP A 930 29.71 -12.71 22.34
C ASP A 930 29.77 -12.60 20.80
N VAL A 931 30.94 -12.16 20.32
CA VAL A 931 31.25 -12.11 18.88
C VAL A 931 32.15 -13.29 18.50
N ARG A 932 31.80 -13.97 17.41
CA ARG A 932 32.48 -15.18 16.93
C ARG A 932 33.09 -14.94 15.55
N GLY A 933 34.38 -15.25 15.40
CA GLY A 933 35.04 -15.20 14.09
C GLY A 933 35.17 -13.79 13.52
N ALA A 934 35.57 -12.81 14.33
CA ALA A 934 35.74 -11.44 13.84
C ALA A 934 37.10 -11.24 13.17
N GLU A 935 37.12 -10.57 12.02
CA GLU A 935 38.32 -10.29 11.21
C GLU A 935 38.51 -8.78 11.03
N ILE A 936 39.57 -8.22 11.63
CA ILE A 936 39.83 -6.77 11.65
C ILE A 936 41.18 -6.47 11.00
N SER A 937 41.23 -5.70 9.91
CA SER A 937 42.50 -5.39 9.25
C SER A 937 42.60 -3.97 8.69
N GLY A 938 43.79 -3.39 8.75
CA GLY A 938 44.04 -2.06 8.17
C GLY A 938 43.28 -0.95 8.91
N VAL A 939 43.07 -1.11 10.23
CA VAL A 939 42.28 -0.17 11.03
C VAL A 939 43.17 0.88 11.69
N LYS A 940 42.72 2.14 11.66
CA LYS A 940 43.32 3.25 12.39
C LYS A 940 42.38 3.73 13.51
N ALA A 941 42.85 3.88 14.74
CA ALA A 941 42.00 4.30 15.85
C ALA A 941 42.66 5.32 16.80
N VAL A 942 41.89 6.12 17.53
CA VAL A 942 42.43 6.87 18.69
C VAL A 942 42.19 6.09 19.98
N ARG A 943 43.22 6.00 20.82
CA ARG A 943 43.12 5.44 22.16
C ARG A 943 43.42 6.55 23.17
N ALA A 944 42.49 6.83 24.07
CA ALA A 944 42.75 7.78 25.15
C ALA A 944 43.88 7.26 26.07
N ALA A 945 44.69 8.16 26.63
CA ALA A 945 45.82 7.79 27.48
C ALA A 945 45.40 7.10 28.79
N ASP A 946 44.17 7.33 29.24
CA ASP A 946 43.55 6.68 30.40
C ASP A 946 42.79 5.39 30.04
N ALA A 947 42.62 5.07 28.75
CA ALA A 947 42.02 3.83 28.29
C ALA A 947 43.05 2.69 28.30
N THR A 948 42.63 1.52 28.78
CA THR A 948 43.49 0.34 28.91
C THR A 948 43.84 -0.28 27.55
N ASP A 949 42.94 -0.21 26.58
CA ASP A 949 43.11 -0.75 25.23
C ASP A 949 42.21 -0.02 24.22
N TRP A 950 42.40 -0.28 22.92
CA TRP A 950 41.54 0.25 21.84
C TRP A 950 40.35 -0.68 21.53
N LEU A 951 40.53 -1.99 21.75
CA LEU A 951 39.56 -3.05 21.52
C LEU A 951 39.26 -3.80 22.83
N ARG A 952 37.98 -4.03 23.12
CA ARG A 952 37.56 -4.90 24.22
C ARG A 952 36.76 -6.08 23.71
N CYS A 953 37.14 -7.29 24.10
CA CYS A 953 36.39 -8.52 23.84
C CYS A 953 35.88 -9.13 25.15
N ILE A 954 34.60 -9.50 25.19
CA ILE A 954 33.96 -10.24 26.28
C ILE A 954 33.18 -11.39 25.66
N ARG A 955 33.27 -12.61 26.22
CA ARG A 955 32.58 -13.82 25.71
C ARG A 955 32.79 -14.10 24.22
N SER A 956 33.78 -13.47 23.60
CA SER A 956 34.05 -13.51 22.16
C SER A 956 35.15 -14.51 21.88
N SER A 957 35.13 -15.14 20.70
CA SER A 957 36.08 -16.16 20.32
C SER A 957 36.46 -16.07 18.85
N GLY A 958 37.69 -16.46 18.52
CA GLY A 958 38.19 -16.41 17.14
C GLY A 958 38.25 -14.98 16.60
N VAL A 959 38.67 -14.02 17.44
CA VAL A 959 38.86 -12.63 17.01
C VAL A 959 40.30 -12.46 16.49
N HIS A 960 40.44 -12.17 15.21
CA HIS A 960 41.71 -11.97 14.53
C HIS A 960 41.86 -10.54 14.06
N TRP A 961 43.06 -9.97 14.23
CA TRP A 961 43.37 -8.65 13.73
C TRP A 961 44.81 -8.51 13.22
N LYS A 962 45.00 -7.63 12.24
CA LYS A 962 46.33 -7.31 11.65
C LYS A 962 46.39 -5.88 11.13
N ASN A 963 47.61 -5.33 11.01
CA ASN A 963 47.83 -3.99 10.45
C ASN A 963 46.99 -2.91 11.16
N ILE A 964 47.06 -2.87 12.49
CA ILE A 964 46.35 -1.90 13.32
C ILE A 964 47.31 -0.77 13.68
N LEU A 965 46.85 0.47 13.56
CA LEU A 965 47.59 1.65 13.99
C LEU A 965 46.73 2.45 14.94
N PHE A 966 47.19 2.70 16.16
CA PHE A 966 46.48 3.59 17.06
C PHE A 966 47.30 4.83 17.40
N TYR A 967 46.60 5.94 17.58
CA TYR A 967 47.17 7.22 18.01
C TYR A 967 46.84 7.42 19.49
N GLN A 968 47.82 7.84 20.30
CA GLN A 968 47.60 8.12 21.71
C GLN A 968 46.96 9.50 21.87
N ASP A 969 45.78 9.56 22.49
CA ASP A 969 44.96 10.74 22.80
C ASP A 969 44.48 11.60 21.61
N GLU A 970 45.27 11.77 20.57
CA GLU A 970 44.99 12.70 19.48
C GLU A 970 45.32 12.07 18.13
N TRP A 971 44.42 12.20 17.16
CA TRP A 971 44.59 11.67 15.80
C TRP A 971 45.88 12.18 15.14
N GLY A 972 46.62 11.27 14.50
CA GLY A 972 47.87 11.60 13.82
C GLY A 972 49.07 11.83 14.74
N LYS A 973 48.90 11.82 16.07
CA LYS A 973 49.98 11.99 17.05
C LYS A 973 50.31 10.68 17.76
N SER A 974 51.59 10.53 18.12
CA SER A 974 52.08 9.39 18.91
C SER A 974 51.60 8.03 18.38
N PRO A 975 51.89 7.69 17.10
CA PRO A 975 51.45 6.43 16.51
C PRO A 975 52.07 5.24 17.23
N VAL A 976 51.26 4.23 17.51
CA VAL A 976 51.68 2.96 18.07
C VAL A 976 51.10 1.83 17.22
N SER A 977 51.98 0.95 16.77
CA SER A 977 51.61 -0.34 16.20
C SER A 977 51.57 -1.34 17.35
N PRO A 978 50.41 -1.92 17.70
CA PRO A 978 50.37 -3.06 18.58
C PRO A 978 50.88 -4.26 17.77
N ASP A 979 52.20 -4.45 17.72
CA ASP A 979 52.78 -5.61 17.05
C ASP A 979 52.44 -6.88 17.86
N GLY A 980 51.68 -7.79 17.24
CA GLY A 980 51.43 -9.13 17.79
C GLY A 980 50.06 -9.70 17.41
N ILE A 981 50.04 -10.85 16.72
CA ILE A 981 48.85 -11.69 16.58
C ILE A 981 48.42 -12.12 17.98
N SER A 982 47.43 -11.43 18.57
CA SER A 982 46.77 -11.86 19.79
C SER A 982 45.64 -12.82 19.41
N SER A 983 45.90 -14.12 19.39
CA SER A 983 44.82 -15.12 19.46
C SER A 983 44.21 -15.07 20.87
N ARG A 984 43.04 -14.44 21.02
CA ARG A 984 42.23 -14.54 22.24
C ARG A 984 40.87 -15.13 21.92
#